data_AF-A0A2G4T7A3-F1
#
_entry.id   AF-A0A2G4T7A3-F1
#
_cell.length_a   1.000
_cell.length_b   1.000
_cell.length_c   1.000
_cell.angle_alpha   90.00
_cell.angle_beta   90.00
_cell.angle_gamma   90.00
#
_symmetry.space_group_name_H-M   'P 1'
#
loop_
_entity.id
_entity.type
_entity.pdbx_description
1 polymer ?
#
loop_
_entity_poly.entity_id
_entity_poly.type
_entity_poly.pdbx_seq_one_letter_code
_entity_poly.pdbx_strand_id
1 'polypeptide(L)'
;MSDPFKGQEDLSDDDDHWRDPHIGETLAPSTRFSNTFDDSSTLVSGRSSRASTAMESFVSVRPSGKPDDYWVLPPHCTITDILGPGRARFKEMMRSTGAYMSYNDTLHQIDLWGDPLCIDKAKHSLNMIANRIAELDVTLLRKTKKWSRPDRELTIEEKRREEKRQQRILEEKKYLGEPTEKLPYYSVYYSPSDAVSINRIVGNNDSYLNQIRIDCKTYIEYDAQNRIFRLYSNDEANIKAASARLRNWHLRCCREPEAGVARLMQQPSANLALKYRKLPPDFVLYDYIPPHREQELRDRSRMFETITTGFEANIAYWNASVEDSLISLNDSQQMRGALSEKAKTLDKRNEEVIQRLLDRGLESIRLKDWDIRMKIRFGTIYLVDYPKKDQMHLTIEEVSDNMFKKKRFKSALAPCMSKSLENLDMLFEYLGTKAQEFSENPKTSFVILAHQYPIAASPADLRKKDVNRGEMWKTRTEVAFTDKGERGLWSTVTQCTDLVDISCFNAEQPYSWDLKVQFARSLPYDDVNAPHEKFSKNLKLSPSGRLIMTPVFDYNPKIVKQKTKWRYSWYDFTIEICQEELWDLNEIKREDKTLPLDFSEFKPNHKQFKISMYKEQWVDRFAENLRLGVGEAPSWTIRDFLGTEEENVHTIVHNAKQFGQILASVVPVYFEQSAASLV
;
A
#
# COMPACT_ATOMS: atom_id res chain seq x y z
N MET A 1 19.42 -9.72 -67.23
CA MET A 1 20.00 -10.95 -66.67
C MET A 1 20.51 -10.59 -65.29
N SER A 2 19.95 -10.97 -64.15
CA SER A 2 18.86 -11.87 -63.71
C SER A 2 18.90 -11.72 -62.17
N ASP A 3 17.91 -11.93 -61.32
CA ASP A 3 16.46 -11.99 -61.28
C ASP A 3 16.15 -11.94 -59.75
N PRO A 4 15.08 -11.29 -59.28
CA PRO A 4 14.71 -11.18 -57.87
C PRO A 4 13.74 -12.30 -57.46
N PHE A 5 13.89 -13.01 -56.33
CA PHE A 5 12.79 -13.67 -55.58
C PHE A 5 13.29 -14.51 -54.37
N LYS A 6 12.51 -14.46 -53.28
CA LYS A 6 12.47 -15.29 -52.04
C LYS A 6 13.45 -14.89 -50.91
N GLY A 7 13.05 -14.78 -49.64
CA GLY A 7 11.85 -15.28 -48.95
C GLY A 7 11.18 -14.24 -48.04
N GLN A 8 9.86 -14.22 -48.17
CA GLN A 8 8.86 -13.58 -47.35
C GLN A 8 8.51 -14.62 -46.27
N GLU A 9 8.79 -14.34 -44.99
CA GLU A 9 8.27 -15.13 -43.88
C GLU A 9 7.05 -14.41 -43.31
N ASP A 10 5.91 -15.04 -43.54
CA ASP A 10 4.59 -14.68 -43.07
C ASP A 10 4.56 -14.61 -41.54
N LEU A 11 4.36 -13.40 -41.00
CA LEU A 11 3.74 -13.22 -39.69
C LEU A 11 2.24 -13.10 -39.95
N SER A 12 1.57 -14.25 -40.00
CA SER A 12 0.11 -14.31 -40.05
C SER A 12 -0.45 -13.65 -38.78
N ASP A 13 -1.07 -12.49 -38.97
CA ASP A 13 -1.97 -11.85 -38.01
C ASP A 13 -3.15 -12.80 -37.74
N ASP A 14 -3.16 -13.43 -36.57
CA ASP A 14 -4.34 -14.12 -36.01
C ASP A 14 -5.37 -13.05 -35.55
N ASP A 15 -6.04 -12.45 -36.54
CA ASP A 15 -7.03 -11.38 -36.41
C ASP A 15 -8.42 -11.88 -35.92
N ASP A 16 -8.59 -13.18 -35.69
CA ASP A 16 -9.86 -13.79 -35.28
C ASP A 16 -10.14 -13.74 -33.77
N HIS A 17 -9.20 -13.26 -32.95
CA HIS A 17 -9.33 -13.25 -31.48
C HIS A 17 -10.03 -12.02 -30.87
N TRP A 18 -10.64 -11.14 -31.68
CA TRP A 18 -11.43 -10.00 -31.20
C TRP A 18 -12.95 -10.25 -31.17
N ARG A 19 -13.42 -11.40 -31.66
CA ARG A 19 -14.81 -11.86 -31.52
C ARG A 19 -14.97 -12.64 -30.21
N ASP A 20 -16.03 -12.33 -29.48
CA ASP A 20 -16.37 -12.99 -28.22
C ASP A 20 -17.11 -14.32 -28.51
N PRO A 21 -16.60 -15.50 -28.12
CA PRO A 21 -17.31 -16.77 -28.31
C PRO A 21 -18.34 -17.08 -27.22
N HIS A 22 -18.49 -16.24 -26.19
CA HIS A 22 -19.34 -16.55 -25.04
C HIS A 22 -20.53 -15.59 -24.92
N ILE A 23 -21.41 -15.64 -25.92
CA ILE A 23 -22.83 -15.35 -25.68
C ILE A 23 -23.48 -16.66 -25.25
N GLY A 24 -23.69 -16.79 -23.94
CA GLY A 24 -24.53 -17.82 -23.34
C GLY A 24 -23.74 -19.02 -22.82
N GLU A 25 -23.30 -18.97 -21.56
CA GLU A 25 -23.46 -20.07 -20.59
C GLU A 25 -22.92 -19.67 -19.22
N THR A 26 -23.64 -20.10 -18.18
CA THR A 26 -23.36 -19.89 -16.77
C THR A 26 -22.47 -21.02 -16.26
N LEU A 27 -21.42 -20.73 -15.46
CA LEU A 27 -21.02 -21.46 -14.22
C LEU A 27 -19.54 -21.26 -13.78
N ALA A 28 -19.41 -20.91 -12.49
CA ALA A 28 -18.42 -21.27 -11.45
C ALA A 28 -16.87 -21.13 -11.64
N PRO A 29 -16.13 -20.74 -10.55
CA PRO A 29 -14.68 -20.53 -10.57
C PRO A 29 -13.86 -21.78 -10.19
N SER A 30 -12.72 -21.99 -10.85
CA SER A 30 -11.73 -23.02 -10.49
C SER A 30 -10.36 -22.40 -10.19
N THR A 31 -9.98 -22.45 -8.92
CA THR A 31 -8.61 -22.31 -8.39
C THR A 31 -7.76 -23.55 -8.73
N ARG A 32 -6.49 -23.37 -9.11
CA ARG A 32 -5.43 -24.36 -8.85
C ARG A 32 -4.03 -23.74 -8.86
N PHE A 33 -3.35 -23.89 -7.71
CA PHE A 33 -1.90 -23.79 -7.53
C PHE A 33 -1.21 -25.06 -8.05
N SER A 34 0.02 -24.96 -8.55
CA SER A 34 0.92 -26.11 -8.72
C SER A 34 2.32 -25.78 -8.18
N ASN A 35 2.70 -26.46 -7.10
CA ASN A 35 4.09 -26.68 -6.69
C ASN A 35 4.51 -28.05 -7.22
N THR A 36 5.72 -28.16 -7.77
CA THR A 36 6.39 -29.44 -7.99
C THR A 36 7.81 -29.36 -7.44
N PHE A 37 8.03 -30.17 -6.40
CA PHE A 37 9.32 -30.68 -5.94
C PHE A 37 9.90 -31.61 -7.02
N ASP A 38 11.22 -31.62 -7.18
CA ASP A 38 11.93 -32.77 -7.71
C ASP A 38 13.20 -33.04 -6.90
N ASP A 39 13.39 -34.33 -6.67
CA ASP A 39 14.31 -35.00 -5.77
C ASP A 39 15.37 -35.70 -6.64
N SER A 40 16.66 -35.65 -6.29
CA SER A 40 17.64 -36.61 -6.81
C SER A 40 18.95 -36.62 -6.01
N SER A 41 19.16 -37.71 -5.31
CA SER A 41 20.41 -38.14 -4.67
C SER A 41 21.30 -38.92 -5.62
N THR A 42 22.64 -38.78 -5.53
CA THR A 42 23.59 -39.86 -5.85
C THR A 42 24.87 -39.80 -4.98
N LEU A 43 25.35 -41.00 -4.66
CA LEU A 43 26.41 -41.44 -3.74
C LEU A 43 27.84 -41.23 -4.28
N VAL A 44 28.87 -41.12 -3.41
CA VAL A 44 30.19 -41.82 -3.52
C VAL A 44 30.87 -41.95 -2.14
N SER A 45 31.42 -43.14 -1.86
CA SER A 45 32.17 -43.57 -0.67
C SER A 45 33.68 -43.27 -0.71
N GLY A 46 34.38 -43.33 0.44
CA GLY A 46 35.84 -43.55 0.45
C GLY A 46 36.50 -43.63 1.83
N ARG A 47 37.00 -44.82 2.19
CA ARG A 47 37.79 -45.20 3.39
C ARG A 47 39.22 -44.63 3.38
N SER A 48 39.85 -44.43 4.55
CA SER A 48 41.05 -45.19 5.01
C SER A 48 41.72 -44.58 6.27
N SER A 49 42.39 -45.47 7.01
CA SER A 49 42.95 -45.45 8.36
C SER A 49 44.46 -45.17 8.45
N ARG A 50 44.96 -44.55 9.55
CA ARG A 50 45.89 -45.13 10.57
C ARG A 50 46.60 -44.06 11.44
N ALA A 51 47.01 -44.55 12.62
CA ALA A 51 47.35 -43.88 13.88
C ALA A 51 48.70 -43.15 13.95
N SER A 52 48.80 -42.21 14.91
CA SER A 52 50.03 -41.87 15.63
C SER A 52 49.69 -41.28 17.00
N THR A 53 50.20 -41.94 18.04
CA THR A 53 50.03 -41.66 19.47
C THR A 53 50.85 -40.45 19.88
N ALA A 54 50.22 -39.38 20.36
CA ALA A 54 50.90 -38.28 21.04
C ALA A 54 49.94 -37.62 22.03
N MET A 55 50.27 -37.75 23.33
CA MET A 55 49.67 -37.11 24.51
C MET A 55 48.14 -37.17 24.61
N GLU A 56 47.62 -37.90 25.60
CA GLU A 56 46.23 -37.79 26.06
C GLU A 56 45.92 -36.35 26.48
N SER A 57 45.46 -35.59 25.50
CA SER A 57 44.60 -34.45 25.70
C SER A 57 43.22 -35.03 26.02
N PHE A 58 42.57 -34.51 27.07
CA PHE A 58 41.15 -34.78 27.33
C PHE A 58 40.32 -34.31 26.13
N VAL A 59 40.15 -35.17 25.13
CA VAL A 59 39.14 -35.02 24.09
C VAL A 59 37.86 -35.52 24.70
N SER A 60 37.07 -34.57 25.19
CA SER A 60 35.70 -34.77 25.65
C SER A 60 34.82 -35.18 24.46
N VAL A 61 34.88 -36.45 24.06
CA VAL A 61 33.99 -37.03 23.05
C VAL A 61 32.59 -37.09 23.65
N ARG A 62 31.58 -36.61 22.92
CA ARG A 62 30.17 -36.68 23.34
C ARG A 62 29.78 -38.14 23.61
N PRO A 63 29.32 -38.51 24.82
CA PRO A 63 28.83 -39.84 25.09
C PRO A 63 27.65 -40.14 24.17
N SER A 64 27.69 -41.25 23.43
CA SER A 64 26.56 -41.69 22.60
C SER A 64 25.51 -42.37 23.49
N GLY A 65 24.54 -41.60 23.98
CA GLY A 65 23.45 -42.08 24.84
C GLY A 65 22.50 -40.95 25.25
N LYS A 66 21.32 -41.30 25.78
CA LYS A 66 20.45 -40.32 26.48
C LYS A 66 21.20 -39.75 27.69
N PRO A 67 20.96 -38.48 28.07
CA PRO A 67 21.59 -37.91 29.25
C PRO A 67 21.22 -38.68 30.51
N ASP A 68 22.19 -38.81 31.40
CA ASP A 68 22.01 -39.45 32.71
C ASP A 68 21.19 -38.54 33.63
N ASP A 69 21.33 -37.22 33.46
CA ASP A 69 20.56 -36.21 34.19
C ASP A 69 20.54 -34.86 33.42
N TYR A 70 19.76 -33.89 33.88
CA TYR A 70 19.68 -32.55 33.29
C TYR A 70 19.62 -31.45 34.35
N TRP A 71 19.97 -30.24 33.93
CA TRP A 71 19.83 -29.02 34.73
C TRP A 71 19.10 -27.96 33.91
N VAL A 72 17.95 -27.50 34.39
CA VAL A 72 17.10 -26.54 33.69
C VAL A 72 17.62 -25.12 33.94
N LEU A 73 17.72 -24.34 32.87
CA LEU A 73 18.14 -22.95 32.95
C LEU A 73 17.04 -22.11 33.64
N PRO A 74 17.35 -21.40 34.75
CA PRO A 74 16.39 -20.50 35.36
C PRO A 74 16.00 -19.34 34.42
N PRO A 75 14.73 -18.89 34.43
CA PRO A 75 14.21 -17.92 33.46
C PRO A 75 14.84 -16.51 33.54
N HIS A 76 15.57 -16.21 34.61
CA HIS A 76 16.27 -14.94 34.82
C HIS A 76 17.74 -14.97 34.35
N CYS A 77 18.27 -16.14 33.96
CA CYS A 77 19.66 -16.27 33.52
C CYS A 77 19.72 -16.45 32.00
N THR A 78 20.58 -15.69 31.30
CA THR A 78 20.84 -16.00 29.89
C THR A 78 21.90 -17.11 29.76
N ILE A 79 21.88 -17.79 28.62
CA ILE A 79 22.84 -18.85 28.29
C ILE A 79 24.29 -18.33 28.38
N THR A 80 24.51 -17.07 28.00
CA THR A 80 25.86 -16.46 28.03
C THR A 80 26.33 -16.19 29.46
N ASP A 81 25.42 -15.92 30.40
CA ASP A 81 25.75 -15.65 31.80
C ASP A 81 26.21 -16.92 32.53
N ILE A 82 25.52 -18.04 32.25
CA ILE A 82 25.86 -19.36 32.82
C ILE A 82 27.09 -19.96 32.14
N LEU A 83 27.14 -19.96 30.80
CA LEU A 83 28.20 -20.65 30.05
C LEU A 83 29.49 -19.81 29.87
N GLY A 84 29.40 -18.49 30.07
CA GLY A 84 30.47 -17.53 29.83
C GLY A 84 30.73 -17.25 28.33
N PRO A 85 31.46 -16.16 28.01
CA PRO A 85 31.80 -15.82 26.64
C PRO A 85 32.58 -16.97 25.98
N GLY A 86 32.15 -17.38 24.78
CA GLY A 86 32.76 -18.50 24.05
C GLY A 86 32.63 -19.87 24.75
N ARG A 87 31.70 -20.03 25.71
CA ARG A 87 31.54 -21.25 26.53
C ARG A 87 32.79 -21.58 27.36
N ALA A 88 33.58 -20.58 27.74
CA ALA A 88 34.83 -20.77 28.47
C ALA A 88 34.61 -21.40 29.86
N ARG A 89 33.64 -20.89 30.64
CA ARG A 89 33.29 -21.44 31.96
C ARG A 89 32.72 -22.85 31.84
N PHE A 90 31.98 -23.11 30.77
CA PHE A 90 31.44 -24.44 30.47
C PHE A 90 32.54 -25.49 30.30
N LYS A 91 33.61 -25.16 29.56
CA LYS A 91 34.78 -26.05 29.39
C LYS A 91 35.57 -26.24 30.67
N GLU A 92 35.65 -25.20 31.51
CA GLU A 92 36.29 -25.27 32.82
C GLU A 92 35.50 -26.14 33.80
N MET A 93 34.18 -26.00 33.85
CA MET A 93 33.30 -26.84 34.66
C MET A 93 33.44 -28.32 34.29
N MET A 94 33.35 -28.67 33.00
CA MET A 94 33.53 -30.06 32.55
C MET A 94 34.89 -30.65 32.98
N ARG A 95 35.95 -29.83 33.01
CA ARG A 95 37.27 -30.26 33.51
C ARG A 95 37.31 -30.43 35.03
N SER A 96 36.64 -29.54 35.78
CA SER A 96 36.68 -29.52 37.24
C SER A 96 35.75 -30.55 37.90
N THR A 97 34.62 -30.88 37.25
CA THR A 97 33.61 -31.78 37.79
C THR A 97 33.74 -33.20 37.25
N GLY A 98 34.41 -33.38 36.12
CA GLY A 98 34.53 -34.67 35.43
C GLY A 98 33.24 -35.13 34.73
N ALA A 99 32.16 -34.35 34.80
CA ALA A 99 30.92 -34.63 34.09
C ALA A 99 30.96 -34.02 32.68
N TYR A 100 30.49 -34.77 31.69
CA TYR A 100 30.27 -34.25 30.35
C TYR A 100 28.96 -33.46 30.33
N MET A 101 28.97 -32.29 29.69
CA MET A 101 27.83 -31.38 29.68
C MET A 101 27.56 -30.91 28.25
N SER A 102 26.30 -30.82 27.83
CA SER A 102 25.90 -30.20 26.56
C SER A 102 24.66 -29.36 26.75
N TYR A 103 24.65 -28.14 26.21
CA TYR A 103 23.43 -27.33 26.21
C TYR A 103 22.47 -27.80 25.10
N ASN A 104 21.20 -27.91 25.46
CA ASN A 104 20.12 -28.32 24.58
C ASN A 104 19.23 -27.11 24.27
N ASP A 105 19.42 -26.53 23.07
CA ASP A 105 18.74 -25.30 22.65
C ASP A 105 17.21 -25.46 22.58
N THR A 106 16.69 -26.67 22.29
CA THR A 106 15.25 -26.90 22.12
C THR A 106 14.51 -27.08 23.43
N LEU A 107 15.18 -27.56 24.49
CA LEU A 107 14.59 -27.82 25.80
C LEU A 107 15.02 -26.81 26.88
N HIS A 108 15.87 -25.84 26.54
CA HIS A 108 16.41 -24.84 27.48
C HIS A 108 17.04 -25.46 28.74
N GLN A 109 17.78 -26.55 28.57
CA GLN A 109 18.44 -27.28 29.66
C GLN A 109 19.88 -27.67 29.30
N ILE A 110 20.69 -27.94 30.32
CA ILE A 110 22.01 -28.54 30.18
C ILE A 110 21.87 -30.03 30.47
N ASP A 111 22.11 -30.83 29.45
CA ASP A 111 22.17 -32.27 29.53
C ASP A 111 23.51 -32.69 30.16
N LEU A 112 23.48 -33.62 31.11
CA LEU A 112 24.62 -34.07 31.91
C LEU A 112 24.84 -35.59 31.72
N TRP A 113 26.11 -35.98 31.61
CA TRP A 113 26.53 -37.39 31.55
C TRP A 113 27.72 -37.62 32.47
N GLY A 114 27.73 -38.74 33.18
CA GLY A 114 28.82 -39.13 34.08
C GLY A 114 28.33 -39.75 35.39
N ASP A 115 29.27 -40.10 36.26
CA ASP A 115 28.93 -40.70 37.55
C ASP A 115 28.05 -39.76 38.41
N PRO A 116 27.14 -40.28 39.24
CA PRO A 116 26.23 -39.46 40.05
C PRO A 116 26.95 -38.39 40.89
N LEU A 117 28.12 -38.73 41.46
CA LEU A 117 28.98 -37.80 42.21
C LEU A 117 29.54 -36.65 41.36
N CYS A 118 29.80 -36.88 40.08
CA CYS A 118 30.27 -35.87 39.13
C CYS A 118 29.12 -34.99 38.66
N ILE A 119 27.94 -35.58 38.44
CA ILE A 119 26.70 -34.87 38.09
C ILE A 119 26.27 -33.93 39.23
N ASP A 120 26.29 -34.39 40.48
CA ASP A 120 25.94 -33.57 41.64
C ASP A 120 26.89 -32.38 41.80
N LYS A 121 28.20 -32.59 41.60
CA LYS A 121 29.20 -31.50 41.58
C LYS A 121 28.95 -30.50 40.45
N ALA A 122 28.52 -30.97 39.27
CA ALA A 122 28.17 -30.12 38.14
C ALA A 122 26.91 -29.30 38.41
N LYS A 123 25.85 -29.92 38.94
CA LYS A 123 24.62 -29.23 39.34
C LYS A 123 24.87 -28.20 40.44
N HIS A 124 25.69 -28.55 41.44
CA HIS A 124 26.07 -27.62 42.50
C HIS A 124 26.81 -26.40 41.95
N SER A 125 27.77 -26.60 41.03
CA SER A 125 28.49 -25.50 40.38
C SER A 125 27.56 -24.61 39.54
N LEU A 126 26.64 -25.21 38.78
CA LEU A 126 25.64 -24.48 38.00
C LEU A 126 24.70 -23.65 38.88
N ASN A 127 24.22 -24.23 39.98
CA ASN A 127 23.38 -23.53 40.96
C ASN A 127 24.12 -22.37 41.63
N MET A 128 25.39 -22.55 41.97
CA MET A 128 26.22 -21.48 42.54
C MET A 128 26.39 -20.31 41.56
N ILE A 129 26.57 -20.59 40.27
CA ILE A 129 26.66 -19.54 39.24
C ILE A 129 25.32 -18.83 39.07
N ALA A 130 24.22 -19.58 38.98
CA ALA A 130 22.87 -19.02 38.86
C ALA A 130 22.52 -18.12 40.07
N ASN A 131 22.80 -18.58 41.29
CA ASN A 131 22.58 -17.80 42.50
C ASN A 131 23.44 -16.53 42.54
N ARG A 132 24.70 -16.61 42.11
CA ARG A 132 25.59 -15.44 42.02
C ARG A 132 25.12 -14.42 40.99
N ILE A 133 24.54 -14.87 39.88
CA ILE A 133 23.92 -13.99 38.88
C ILE A 133 22.67 -13.32 39.46
N ALA A 134 21.81 -14.07 40.15
CA ALA A 134 20.65 -13.51 40.83
C ALA A 134 21.04 -12.46 41.89
N GLU A 135 22.11 -12.69 42.65
CA GLU A 135 22.66 -11.70 43.60
C GLU A 135 23.26 -10.47 42.90
N LEU A 136 23.90 -10.65 41.73
CA LEU A 136 24.41 -9.57 40.90
C LEU A 136 23.29 -8.74 40.26
N ASP A 137 22.18 -9.35 39.86
CA ASP A 137 20.99 -8.63 39.37
C ASP A 137 20.33 -7.80 40.47
N VAL A 138 20.21 -8.34 41.69
CA VAL A 138 19.70 -7.59 42.85
C VAL A 138 20.63 -6.43 43.23
N THR A 139 21.94 -6.56 43.02
CA THR A 139 22.91 -5.49 43.31
C THR A 139 23.10 -4.50 42.15
N LEU A 140 22.88 -4.90 40.89
CA LEU A 140 22.83 -4.03 39.71
C LEU A 140 21.55 -3.18 39.69
N LEU A 141 20.41 -3.74 40.12
CA LEU A 141 19.20 -2.97 40.43
C LEU A 141 19.44 -1.93 41.53
N ARG A 142 20.42 -2.13 42.42
CA ARG A 142 20.81 -1.19 43.48
C ARG A 142 21.93 -0.21 43.09
N LYS A 143 22.56 -0.34 41.92
CA LYS A 143 23.69 0.53 41.54
C LYS A 143 23.57 1.05 40.10
N THR A 144 22.56 1.90 39.86
CA THR A 144 22.73 3.20 39.18
C THR A 144 21.60 4.17 39.55
N LYS A 145 21.30 4.34 40.85
CA LYS A 145 20.80 5.64 41.34
C LYS A 145 21.99 6.60 41.35
N LYS A 146 22.37 7.12 40.17
CA LYS A 146 23.05 8.44 40.10
C LYS A 146 22.21 9.36 40.97
N TRP A 147 22.82 10.02 41.95
CA TRP A 147 22.21 10.97 42.89
C TRP A 147 20.84 11.46 42.41
N SER A 148 19.81 10.67 42.71
CA SER A 148 18.44 11.11 42.54
C SER A 148 18.25 11.94 43.78
N ARG A 149 17.80 13.17 43.57
CA ARG A 149 17.14 13.92 44.63
C ARG A 149 16.24 12.93 45.39
N PRO A 150 16.21 12.96 46.74
CA PRO A 150 15.39 12.04 47.54
C PRO A 150 14.03 11.91 46.88
N ASP A 151 13.55 10.67 46.73
CA ASP A 151 12.28 10.36 46.05
C ASP A 151 11.26 11.36 46.57
N ARG A 152 10.95 12.37 45.74
CA ARG A 152 9.98 13.40 46.09
C ARG A 152 8.74 12.62 46.42
N GLU A 153 8.20 12.79 47.63
CA GLU A 153 6.91 12.21 47.95
C GLU A 153 5.98 12.58 46.80
N LEU A 154 5.52 11.56 46.08
CA LEU A 154 4.61 11.73 44.96
C LEU A 154 3.52 12.67 45.47
N THR A 155 3.38 13.79 44.77
CA THR A 155 2.40 14.80 45.13
C THR A 155 1.05 14.10 45.25
N ILE A 156 0.13 14.53 46.11
CA ILE A 156 -1.19 13.87 46.29
C ILE A 156 -1.86 13.59 44.93
N GLU A 157 -1.65 14.48 43.97
CA GLU A 157 -2.12 14.35 42.59
C GLU A 157 -1.44 13.25 41.76
N GLU A 158 -0.13 13.02 41.94
CA GLU A 158 0.63 11.97 41.26
C GLU A 158 0.33 10.59 41.86
N LYS A 159 0.17 10.48 43.20
CA LYS A 159 -0.33 9.25 43.84
C LYS A 159 -1.72 8.88 43.32
N ARG A 160 -2.61 9.88 43.19
CA ARG A 160 -3.95 9.67 42.62
C ARG A 160 -3.91 9.23 41.15
N ARG A 161 -2.94 9.70 40.36
CA ARG A 161 -2.76 9.26 38.96
C ARG A 161 -2.25 7.82 38.90
N GLU A 162 -1.32 7.45 39.76
CA GLU A 162 -0.77 6.09 39.81
C GLU A 162 -1.79 5.08 40.35
N GLU A 163 -2.55 5.43 41.40
CA GLU A 163 -3.68 4.62 41.89
C GLU A 163 -4.74 4.43 40.81
N LYS A 164 -5.12 5.50 40.08
CA LYS A 164 -6.04 5.38 38.94
C LYS A 164 -5.48 4.49 37.84
N ARG A 165 -4.18 4.50 37.61
CA ARG A 165 -3.52 3.63 36.62
C ARG A 165 -3.54 2.18 37.07
N GLN A 166 -3.25 1.90 38.33
CA GLN A 166 -3.32 0.56 38.91
C GLN A 166 -4.75 0.03 38.93
N GLN A 167 -5.74 0.87 39.28
CA GLN A 167 -7.16 0.51 39.18
C GLN A 167 -7.57 0.16 37.77
N ARG A 168 -7.14 0.93 36.76
CA ARG A 168 -7.38 0.58 35.34
C ARG A 168 -6.76 -0.76 34.96
N ILE A 169 -5.50 -1.00 35.32
CA ILE A 169 -4.83 -2.28 35.02
C ILE A 169 -5.54 -3.46 35.70
N LEU A 170 -6.03 -3.28 36.93
CA LEU A 170 -6.79 -4.31 37.64
C LEU A 170 -8.17 -4.55 37.00
N GLU A 171 -8.86 -3.50 36.57
CA GLU A 171 -10.11 -3.61 35.81
C GLU A 171 -9.91 -4.28 34.45
N GLU A 172 -8.84 -3.96 33.73
CA GLU A 172 -8.49 -4.59 32.46
C GLU A 172 -8.21 -6.09 32.64
N LYS A 173 -7.46 -6.45 33.69
CA LYS A 173 -7.16 -7.86 34.01
C LYS A 173 -8.40 -8.67 34.39
N LYS A 174 -9.45 -8.02 34.90
CA LYS A 174 -10.70 -8.70 35.30
C LYS A 174 -11.36 -9.45 34.15
N TYR A 175 -11.28 -8.93 32.93
CA TYR A 175 -11.96 -9.49 31.75
C TYR A 175 -11.10 -10.48 30.95
N LEU A 176 -9.86 -10.72 31.35
CA LEU A 176 -8.93 -11.65 30.69
C LEU A 176 -9.07 -13.11 31.15
N GLY A 177 -9.75 -13.33 32.28
CA GLY A 177 -10.00 -14.67 32.84
C GLY A 177 -11.42 -15.17 32.60
N GLU A 178 -11.77 -16.27 33.24
CA GLU A 178 -13.15 -16.78 33.26
C GLU A 178 -14.04 -15.96 34.22
N PRO A 179 -15.34 -15.86 33.94
CA PRO A 179 -16.26 -15.18 34.84
C PRO A 179 -16.34 -15.93 36.18
N THR A 180 -16.01 -15.24 37.27
CA THR A 180 -16.04 -15.80 38.63
C THR A 180 -17.47 -16.07 39.12
N GLU A 181 -18.46 -15.40 38.52
CA GLU A 181 -19.89 -15.48 38.88
C GLU A 181 -20.73 -15.77 37.64
N LYS A 182 -21.92 -16.36 37.82
CA LYS A 182 -22.88 -16.57 36.73
C LYS A 182 -23.44 -15.23 36.28
N LEU A 183 -23.16 -14.86 35.03
CA LEU A 183 -23.57 -13.58 34.45
C LEU A 183 -24.98 -13.70 33.82
N PRO A 184 -25.82 -12.66 33.93
CA PRO A 184 -27.23 -12.71 33.53
C PRO A 184 -27.44 -12.70 32.01
N TYR A 185 -26.55 -12.05 31.26
CA TYR A 185 -26.66 -11.96 29.81
C TYR A 185 -25.61 -12.85 29.13
N TYR A 186 -26.04 -13.57 28.10
CA TYR A 186 -25.18 -14.42 27.27
C TYR A 186 -25.53 -14.28 25.79
N SER A 187 -24.53 -14.41 24.92
CA SER A 187 -24.71 -14.48 23.47
C SER A 187 -23.71 -15.46 22.87
N VAL A 188 -24.08 -16.04 21.73
CA VAL A 188 -23.22 -16.95 20.96
C VAL A 188 -23.04 -16.36 19.57
N TYR A 189 -21.79 -16.09 19.22
CA TYR A 189 -21.40 -15.71 17.86
C TYR A 189 -20.78 -16.90 17.15
N TYR A 190 -21.46 -17.36 16.09
CA TYR A 190 -20.96 -18.42 15.22
C TYR A 190 -19.96 -17.81 14.23
N SER A 191 -18.76 -18.36 14.13
CA SER A 191 -17.82 -17.97 13.07
C SER A 191 -18.26 -18.60 11.75
N PRO A 192 -18.76 -17.84 10.76
CA PRO A 192 -19.45 -18.40 9.60
C PRO A 192 -18.54 -18.99 8.51
N SER A 193 -17.21 -18.87 8.60
CA SER A 193 -16.30 -19.23 7.49
C SER A 193 -15.04 -19.97 7.91
N ASP A 194 -14.73 -21.04 7.19
CA ASP A 194 -13.50 -21.83 7.27
C ASP A 194 -12.33 -21.19 6.51
N ALA A 195 -12.59 -20.12 5.75
CA ALA A 195 -11.60 -19.48 4.90
C ALA A 195 -10.48 -18.76 5.67
N VAL A 196 -10.69 -18.47 6.96
CA VAL A 196 -9.74 -17.73 7.79
C VAL A 196 -9.31 -18.57 8.98
N SER A 197 -8.00 -18.70 9.17
CA SER A 197 -7.46 -19.39 10.34
C SER A 197 -7.87 -18.66 11.62
N ILE A 198 -8.28 -19.42 12.64
CA ILE A 198 -8.71 -18.85 13.93
C ILE A 198 -7.63 -17.96 14.55
N ASN A 199 -6.35 -18.28 14.34
CA ASN A 199 -5.23 -17.48 14.82
C ASN A 199 -5.24 -16.04 14.28
N ARG A 200 -5.80 -15.80 13.08
CA ARG A 200 -5.99 -14.44 12.55
C ARG A 200 -7.11 -13.67 13.24
N ILE A 201 -8.08 -14.37 13.82
CA ILE A 201 -9.22 -13.78 14.52
C ILE A 201 -8.87 -13.57 16.01
N VAL A 202 -8.29 -14.58 16.66
CA VAL A 202 -7.98 -14.55 18.09
C VAL A 202 -6.68 -13.79 18.37
N GLY A 203 -5.71 -13.82 17.45
CA GLY A 203 -4.38 -13.24 17.62
C GLY A 203 -3.44 -14.17 18.38
N ASN A 204 -2.16 -13.80 18.43
CA ASN A 204 -1.18 -14.55 19.23
C ASN A 204 -1.49 -14.33 20.71
N ASN A 205 -1.63 -15.41 21.48
CA ASN A 205 -2.00 -15.37 22.90
C ASN A 205 -3.29 -14.56 23.17
N ASP A 206 -4.29 -14.73 22.30
CA ASP A 206 -5.58 -14.03 22.39
C ASP A 206 -5.48 -12.49 22.32
N SER A 207 -4.39 -11.91 21.80
CA SER A 207 -4.16 -10.47 21.85
C SER A 207 -5.33 -9.62 21.32
N TYR A 208 -5.92 -10.03 20.20
CA TYR A 208 -7.05 -9.32 19.59
C TYR A 208 -8.35 -9.54 20.37
N LEU A 209 -8.57 -10.76 20.85
CA LEU A 209 -9.75 -11.09 21.65
C LEU A 209 -9.71 -10.38 23.01
N ASN A 210 -8.54 -10.28 23.61
CA ASN A 210 -8.26 -9.55 24.85
C ASN A 210 -8.60 -8.06 24.73
N GLN A 211 -8.24 -7.46 23.59
CA GLN A 211 -8.61 -6.07 23.32
C GLN A 211 -10.14 -5.89 23.34
N ILE A 212 -10.89 -6.77 22.66
CA ILE A 212 -12.36 -6.71 22.66
C ILE A 212 -12.94 -6.98 24.05
N ARG A 213 -12.40 -7.95 24.81
CA ARG A 213 -12.80 -8.27 26.18
C ARG A 213 -12.70 -7.04 27.09
N ILE A 214 -11.56 -6.34 27.01
CA ILE A 214 -11.28 -5.13 27.80
C ILE A 214 -12.19 -3.97 27.36
N ASP A 215 -12.19 -3.63 26.08
CA ASP A 215 -12.88 -2.44 25.56
C ASP A 215 -14.40 -2.54 25.75
N CYS A 216 -14.97 -3.73 25.58
CA CYS A 216 -16.40 -3.98 25.73
C CYS A 216 -16.78 -4.49 27.13
N LYS A 217 -15.85 -4.59 28.08
CA LYS A 217 -16.10 -5.09 29.45
C LYS A 217 -16.90 -6.40 29.46
N THR A 218 -16.49 -7.34 28.61
CA THR A 218 -17.23 -8.58 28.32
C THR A 218 -16.28 -9.77 28.39
N TYR A 219 -16.75 -10.86 28.99
CA TYR A 219 -16.03 -12.13 28.97
C TYR A 219 -16.31 -12.83 27.65
N ILE A 220 -15.25 -13.24 26.95
CA ILE A 220 -15.37 -13.92 25.66
C ILE A 220 -14.58 -15.21 25.72
N GLU A 221 -15.21 -16.33 25.44
CA GLU A 221 -14.59 -17.66 25.38
C GLU A 221 -14.69 -18.18 23.96
N TYR A 222 -13.60 -18.73 23.41
CA TYR A 222 -13.62 -19.38 22.11
C TYR A 222 -13.63 -20.90 22.29
N ASP A 223 -14.72 -21.54 21.90
CA ASP A 223 -14.83 -22.99 21.86
C ASP A 223 -14.34 -23.50 20.50
N ALA A 224 -13.14 -24.08 20.49
CA ALA A 224 -12.50 -24.58 19.29
C ALA A 224 -13.21 -25.80 18.66
N GLN A 225 -13.94 -26.60 19.46
CA GLN A 225 -14.63 -27.79 18.97
C GLN A 225 -15.86 -27.40 18.15
N ASN A 226 -16.62 -26.42 18.66
CA ASN A 226 -17.85 -25.95 18.03
C ASN A 226 -17.65 -24.71 17.15
N ARG A 227 -16.45 -24.12 17.13
CA ARG A 227 -16.09 -22.87 16.42
C ARG A 227 -17.02 -21.69 16.76
N ILE A 228 -17.38 -21.60 18.03
CA ILE A 228 -18.26 -20.55 18.54
C ILE A 228 -17.54 -19.66 19.53
N PHE A 229 -17.88 -18.38 19.51
CA PHE A 229 -17.52 -17.43 20.54
C PHE A 229 -18.69 -17.30 21.50
N ARG A 230 -18.48 -17.62 22.79
CA ARG A 230 -19.45 -17.41 23.85
C ARG A 230 -19.14 -16.10 24.56
N LEU A 231 -20.12 -15.22 24.64
CA LEU A 231 -20.00 -13.90 25.26
C LEU A 231 -20.86 -13.86 26.51
N TYR A 232 -20.31 -13.32 27.60
CA TYR A 232 -21.00 -13.16 28.87
C TYR A 232 -20.76 -11.75 29.45
N SER A 233 -21.82 -11.10 29.92
CA SER A 233 -21.71 -9.78 30.57
C SER A 233 -22.83 -9.55 31.58
N ASN A 234 -22.62 -8.56 32.45
CA ASN A 234 -23.64 -8.04 33.36
C ASN A 234 -24.61 -7.07 32.68
N ASP A 235 -24.28 -6.59 31.48
CA ASP A 235 -25.07 -5.61 30.74
C ASP A 235 -25.29 -6.08 29.29
N GLU A 236 -26.54 -5.99 28.83
CA GLU A 236 -26.94 -6.32 27.45
C GLU A 236 -26.25 -5.41 26.42
N ALA A 237 -26.02 -4.13 26.75
CA ALA A 237 -25.36 -3.18 25.85
C ALA A 237 -23.92 -3.60 25.54
N ASN A 238 -23.19 -4.09 26.55
CA ASN A 238 -21.83 -4.60 26.41
C ASN A 238 -21.78 -5.85 25.51
N ILE A 239 -22.76 -6.75 25.62
CA ILE A 239 -22.86 -7.91 24.73
C ILE A 239 -23.12 -7.50 23.29
N LYS A 240 -24.03 -6.55 23.05
CA LYS A 240 -24.31 -6.03 21.71
C LYS A 240 -23.07 -5.41 21.08
N ALA A 241 -22.35 -4.59 21.85
CA ALA A 241 -21.09 -3.97 21.42
C ALA A 241 -20.01 -5.02 21.09
N ALA A 242 -19.78 -5.99 21.99
CA ALA A 242 -18.80 -7.05 21.79
C ALA A 242 -19.15 -7.97 20.61
N SER A 243 -20.43 -8.29 20.43
CA SER A 243 -20.92 -9.09 19.30
C SER A 243 -20.70 -8.37 17.97
N ALA A 244 -20.99 -7.05 17.92
CA ALA A 244 -20.73 -6.24 16.74
C ALA A 244 -19.21 -6.13 16.44
N ARG A 245 -18.37 -5.96 17.47
CA ARG A 245 -16.91 -5.95 17.35
C ARG A 245 -16.35 -7.26 16.78
N LEU A 246 -16.79 -8.40 17.30
CA LEU A 246 -16.37 -9.71 16.79
C LEU A 246 -16.80 -9.92 15.34
N ARG A 247 -18.05 -9.53 15.00
CA ARG A 247 -18.53 -9.59 13.62
C ARG A 247 -17.67 -8.73 12.68
N ASN A 248 -17.42 -7.48 13.05
CA ASN A 248 -16.61 -6.57 12.24
C ASN A 248 -15.17 -7.07 12.10
N TRP A 249 -14.58 -7.59 13.17
CA TRP A 249 -13.24 -8.18 13.15
C TRP A 249 -13.17 -9.39 12.22
N HIS A 250 -14.15 -10.29 12.33
CA HIS A 250 -14.27 -11.43 11.42
C HIS A 250 -14.38 -10.98 9.96
N LEU A 251 -15.27 -10.02 9.66
CA LEU A 251 -15.41 -9.46 8.32
C LEU A 251 -14.12 -8.80 7.83
N ARG A 252 -13.40 -8.08 8.69
CA ARG A 252 -12.11 -7.47 8.36
C ARG A 252 -11.07 -8.54 7.98
N CYS A 253 -11.08 -9.69 8.64
CA CYS A 253 -10.15 -10.78 8.35
C CYS A 253 -10.54 -11.56 7.08
N CYS A 254 -11.84 -11.70 6.78
CA CYS A 254 -12.34 -12.48 5.65
C CYS A 254 -12.46 -11.69 4.34
N ARG A 255 -12.82 -10.41 4.39
CA ARG A 255 -13.08 -9.62 3.18
C ARG A 255 -11.78 -9.27 2.47
N GLU A 256 -11.72 -9.60 1.19
CA GLU A 256 -10.71 -9.10 0.27
C GLU A 256 -11.19 -7.79 -0.37
N PRO A 257 -10.28 -6.87 -0.72
CA PRO A 257 -10.66 -5.64 -1.41
C PRO A 257 -11.25 -5.96 -2.79
N GLU A 258 -12.42 -5.40 -3.08
CA GLU A 258 -13.08 -5.59 -4.37
C GLU A 258 -12.60 -4.52 -5.35
N ALA A 259 -11.61 -4.86 -6.18
CA ALA A 259 -11.09 -3.95 -7.19
C ALA A 259 -12.10 -3.72 -8.32
N GLY A 260 -12.22 -2.47 -8.77
CA GLY A 260 -13.15 -2.03 -9.80
C GLY A 260 -12.46 -1.15 -10.83
N VAL A 261 -12.52 -1.52 -12.11
CA VAL A 261 -11.97 -0.72 -13.21
C VAL A 261 -13.08 -0.45 -14.22
N ALA A 262 -13.26 0.82 -14.60
CA ALA A 262 -14.16 1.20 -15.68
C ALA A 262 -13.51 2.23 -16.59
N ARG A 263 -13.82 2.12 -17.88
CA ARG A 263 -13.47 3.07 -18.93
C ARG A 263 -14.79 3.56 -19.51
N LEU A 264 -15.04 4.85 -19.39
CA LEU A 264 -16.34 5.47 -19.68
C LEU A 264 -16.17 6.57 -20.71
N MET A 265 -17.23 6.81 -21.47
CA MET A 265 -17.31 7.88 -22.46
C MET A 265 -18.26 8.94 -21.92
N GLN A 266 -17.79 10.17 -21.75
CA GLN A 266 -18.65 11.30 -21.46
C GLN A 266 -19.62 11.52 -22.63
N GLN A 267 -20.89 11.75 -22.34
CA GLN A 267 -21.87 12.03 -23.38
C GLN A 267 -21.46 13.28 -24.17
N PRO A 268 -21.21 13.16 -25.49
CA PRO A 268 -20.93 14.32 -26.32
C PRO A 268 -22.21 15.11 -26.60
N SER A 269 -22.09 16.36 -27.06
CA SER A 269 -23.23 17.20 -27.48
C SER A 269 -23.79 16.79 -28.85
N ALA A 270 -22.99 16.13 -29.68
CA ALA A 270 -23.36 15.67 -31.03
C ALA A 270 -22.74 14.31 -31.36
N ASN A 271 -23.18 13.68 -32.44
CA ASN A 271 -22.49 12.48 -32.95
C ASN A 271 -21.11 12.86 -33.48
N LEU A 272 -20.08 12.17 -32.97
CA LEU A 272 -18.68 12.41 -33.31
C LEU A 272 -18.04 11.12 -33.80
N ALA A 273 -17.08 11.26 -34.71
CA ALA A 273 -16.20 10.17 -35.11
C ALA A 273 -14.80 10.38 -34.49
N LEU A 274 -14.22 9.27 -34.05
CA LEU A 274 -12.90 9.20 -33.43
C LEU A 274 -11.95 8.44 -34.36
N LYS A 275 -10.68 8.82 -34.34
CA LYS A 275 -9.58 8.03 -34.94
C LYS A 275 -8.44 7.90 -33.96
N TYR A 276 -7.57 6.92 -34.18
CA TYR A 276 -6.34 6.80 -33.43
C TYR A 276 -5.31 7.83 -33.90
N ARG A 277 -4.70 8.53 -32.95
CA ARG A 277 -3.58 9.46 -33.18
C ARG A 277 -2.37 9.00 -32.39
N LYS A 278 -1.18 9.07 -33.00
CA LYS A 278 0.08 8.84 -32.28
C LYS A 278 0.26 9.87 -31.18
N LEU A 279 0.88 9.47 -30.07
CA LEU A 279 1.20 10.42 -29.01
C LEU A 279 2.23 11.44 -29.54
N PRO A 280 2.05 12.74 -29.25
CA PRO A 280 3.05 13.76 -29.57
C PRO A 280 4.40 13.47 -28.91
N PRO A 281 5.53 13.91 -29.50
CA PRO A 281 6.86 13.69 -28.92
C PRO A 281 7.01 14.22 -27.49
N ASP A 282 6.35 15.35 -27.20
CA ASP A 282 6.38 16.03 -25.91
C ASP A 282 5.38 15.50 -24.88
N PHE A 283 4.59 14.48 -25.23
CA PHE A 283 3.58 13.89 -24.36
C PHE A 283 4.24 13.21 -23.15
N VAL A 284 3.62 13.39 -21.98
CA VAL A 284 4.12 12.95 -20.67
C VAL A 284 3.20 11.84 -20.19
N LEU A 285 3.74 10.66 -19.94
CA LEU A 285 2.96 9.50 -19.52
C LEU A 285 2.50 9.60 -18.05
N TYR A 286 1.59 8.71 -17.65
CA TYR A 286 1.04 8.66 -16.30
C TYR A 286 2.11 8.42 -15.22
N ASP A 287 2.88 7.35 -15.41
CA ASP A 287 3.99 6.99 -14.55
C ASP A 287 5.30 7.55 -15.10
N TYR A 288 6.18 7.96 -14.20
CA TYR A 288 7.55 8.27 -14.60
C TYR A 288 8.23 6.95 -14.99
N ILE A 289 8.77 6.93 -16.21
CA ILE A 289 9.45 5.80 -16.78
C ILE A 289 10.79 6.32 -17.29
N PRO A 290 11.91 5.62 -17.03
CA PRO A 290 13.20 6.06 -17.52
C PRO A 290 13.20 6.30 -19.05
N PRO A 291 13.96 7.28 -19.57
CA PRO A 291 13.81 7.78 -20.94
C PRO A 291 13.85 6.69 -22.03
N HIS A 292 14.71 5.67 -21.85
CA HIS A 292 14.85 4.57 -22.81
C HIS A 292 13.59 3.71 -22.98
N ARG A 293 12.80 3.54 -21.91
CA ARG A 293 11.52 2.80 -21.94
C ARG A 293 10.34 3.71 -22.26
N GLU A 294 10.44 4.99 -21.91
CA GLU A 294 9.39 5.96 -22.19
C GLU A 294 9.14 6.06 -23.70
N GLN A 295 10.19 6.09 -24.52
CA GLN A 295 10.07 6.17 -25.97
C GLN A 295 9.32 4.96 -26.56
N GLU A 296 9.70 3.75 -26.16
CA GLU A 296 9.05 2.50 -26.60
C GLU A 296 7.55 2.52 -26.27
N LEU A 297 7.19 3.00 -25.07
CA LEU A 297 5.80 3.09 -24.64
C LEU A 297 5.02 4.19 -25.37
N ARG A 298 5.64 5.34 -25.65
CA ARG A 298 5.03 6.39 -26.47
C ARG A 298 4.72 5.88 -27.88
N ASP A 299 5.66 5.17 -28.50
CA ASP A 299 5.51 4.66 -29.87
C ASP A 299 4.41 3.60 -29.99
N ARG A 300 4.20 2.81 -28.94
CA ARG A 300 3.13 1.80 -28.85
C ARG A 300 1.77 2.37 -28.46
N SER A 301 1.74 3.51 -27.78
CA SER A 301 0.51 4.11 -27.28
C SER A 301 -0.17 5.01 -28.32
N ARG A 302 -1.46 5.24 -28.15
CA ARG A 302 -2.26 6.17 -28.98
C ARG A 302 -3.13 7.06 -28.11
N MET A 303 -3.68 8.11 -28.68
CA MET A 303 -4.81 8.85 -28.12
C MET A 303 -5.95 8.86 -29.15
N PHE A 304 -7.16 9.12 -28.69
CA PHE A 304 -8.26 9.40 -29.60
C PHE A 304 -8.17 10.85 -30.09
N GLU A 305 -8.42 11.05 -31.38
CA GLU A 305 -8.58 12.36 -31.99
C GLU A 305 -9.97 12.44 -32.63
N THR A 306 -10.68 13.52 -32.31
CA THR A 306 -12.01 13.79 -32.86
C THR A 306 -11.88 14.40 -34.25
N ILE A 307 -12.66 13.87 -35.19
CA ILE A 307 -12.62 14.32 -36.59
C ILE A 307 -13.61 15.47 -36.76
N THR A 308 -13.09 16.68 -36.99
CA THR A 308 -13.91 17.91 -37.06
C THR A 308 -14.17 18.42 -38.49
N THR A 309 -13.44 17.97 -39.52
CA THR A 309 -13.55 18.48 -40.90
C THR A 309 -13.86 17.40 -41.94
N GLY A 310 -14.83 17.67 -42.82
CA GLY A 310 -15.11 16.90 -44.04
C GLY A 310 -16.08 15.72 -43.93
N PHE A 311 -16.79 15.59 -42.80
CA PHE A 311 -17.48 14.35 -42.42
C PHE A 311 -19.03 14.43 -42.37
N GLU A 312 -19.64 15.53 -42.84
CA GLU A 312 -21.11 15.65 -42.90
C GLU A 312 -21.73 14.74 -43.99
N ALA A 313 -21.00 14.46 -45.07
CA ALA A 313 -21.48 13.60 -46.16
C ALA A 313 -21.40 12.10 -45.86
N ASN A 314 -20.49 11.66 -44.98
CA ASN A 314 -20.24 10.22 -44.74
C ASN A 314 -21.08 9.65 -43.58
N ILE A 315 -21.33 10.39 -42.48
CA ILE A 315 -22.16 9.88 -41.37
C ILE A 315 -23.60 9.59 -41.83
N ALA A 316 -24.15 10.43 -42.71
CA ALA A 316 -25.45 10.17 -43.34
C ALA A 316 -25.42 8.86 -44.16
N TYR A 317 -24.31 8.54 -44.83
CA TYR A 317 -24.14 7.32 -45.61
C TYR A 317 -24.02 6.05 -44.74
N TRP A 318 -23.48 6.15 -43.53
CA TRP A 318 -23.28 5.01 -42.61
C TRP A 318 -24.46 4.78 -41.66
N ASN A 319 -25.19 5.84 -41.29
CA ASN A 319 -26.40 5.75 -40.46
C ASN A 319 -27.68 5.54 -41.28
N ALA A 320 -27.63 5.71 -42.61
CA ALA A 320 -28.71 5.31 -43.48
C ALA A 320 -28.79 3.77 -43.50
N SER A 321 -29.70 3.24 -42.69
CA SER A 321 -30.38 2.00 -43.07
C SER A 321 -30.86 2.11 -44.51
N VAL A 322 -30.74 1.01 -45.23
CA VAL A 322 -30.91 0.76 -46.67
C VAL A 322 -32.27 1.19 -47.29
N GLU A 323 -33.04 2.13 -46.73
CA GLU A 323 -34.37 2.48 -47.26
C GLU A 323 -34.68 3.97 -47.51
N ASP A 324 -33.83 4.95 -47.15
CA ASP A 324 -34.15 6.36 -47.42
C ASP A 324 -33.32 7.01 -48.54
N SER A 325 -33.97 7.08 -49.70
CA SER A 325 -33.76 7.83 -50.94
C SER A 325 -32.64 8.88 -51.03
N LEU A 326 -31.84 8.72 -52.10
CA LEU A 326 -30.75 9.55 -52.63
C LEU A 326 -31.11 10.97 -53.12
N ILE A 327 -32.19 11.59 -52.65
CA ILE A 327 -32.64 12.90 -53.17
C ILE A 327 -32.96 13.87 -52.02
N SER A 328 -31.93 14.53 -51.49
CA SER A 328 -32.02 15.91 -50.96
C SER A 328 -30.61 16.49 -50.73
N LEU A 329 -29.93 16.83 -51.82
CA LEU A 329 -28.76 17.71 -51.78
C LEU A 329 -29.24 19.16 -51.73
N ASN A 330 -29.67 19.61 -50.56
CA ASN A 330 -29.77 21.03 -50.21
C ASN A 330 -30.05 21.15 -48.71
N ASP A 331 -29.00 21.40 -47.92
CA ASP A 331 -28.98 22.21 -46.69
C ASP A 331 -27.63 22.03 -45.99
N SER A 332 -26.60 22.68 -46.53
CA SER A 332 -25.21 22.62 -46.06
C SER A 332 -24.92 23.43 -44.78
N GLN A 333 -25.87 23.56 -43.85
CA GLN A 333 -25.66 24.21 -42.55
C GLN A 333 -26.39 23.57 -41.34
N GLN A 334 -27.01 22.39 -41.47
CA GLN A 334 -27.76 21.75 -40.36
C GLN A 334 -27.45 20.25 -40.17
N MET A 335 -26.19 19.82 -39.99
CA MET A 335 -25.92 18.38 -39.73
C MET A 335 -24.74 18.11 -38.76
N ARG A 336 -24.73 18.71 -37.56
CA ARG A 336 -24.33 17.94 -36.37
C ARG A 336 -25.50 17.00 -36.06
N GLY A 337 -25.52 15.82 -36.66
CA GLY A 337 -26.62 14.87 -36.49
C GLY A 337 -26.95 14.64 -35.00
N ALA A 338 -28.23 14.62 -34.67
CA ALA A 338 -28.71 14.41 -33.30
C ALA A 338 -28.12 13.11 -32.72
N LEU A 339 -27.72 13.14 -31.44
CA LEU A 339 -27.20 11.97 -30.73
C LEU A 339 -28.14 10.77 -30.88
N SER A 340 -27.59 9.57 -31.06
CA SER A 340 -28.39 8.35 -30.97
C SER A 340 -29.07 8.24 -29.60
N GLU A 341 -30.21 7.56 -29.52
CA GLU A 341 -30.90 7.31 -28.24
C GLU A 341 -29.99 6.59 -27.22
N LYS A 342 -29.07 5.75 -27.70
CA LYS A 342 -28.07 5.09 -26.85
C LYS A 342 -27.01 6.07 -26.35
N ALA A 343 -26.54 6.99 -27.19
CA ALA A 343 -25.57 8.01 -26.81
C ALA A 343 -26.17 9.02 -25.80
N LYS A 344 -27.46 9.37 -25.94
CA LYS A 344 -28.19 10.26 -25.00
C LYS A 344 -28.32 9.72 -23.57
N THR A 345 -28.12 8.42 -23.37
CA THR A 345 -28.19 7.79 -22.04
C THR A 345 -26.82 7.51 -21.43
N LEU A 346 -25.73 7.88 -22.10
CA LEU A 346 -24.37 7.57 -21.65
C LEU A 346 -24.09 8.11 -20.25
N ASP A 347 -24.46 9.35 -19.97
CA ASP A 347 -24.20 9.95 -18.67
C ASP A 347 -24.90 9.22 -17.54
N LYS A 348 -26.19 8.92 -17.71
CA LYS A 348 -26.95 8.13 -16.74
C LYS A 348 -26.37 6.73 -16.54
N ARG A 349 -25.98 6.05 -17.62
CA ARG A 349 -25.33 4.73 -17.56
C ARG A 349 -23.98 4.79 -16.84
N ASN A 350 -23.20 5.86 -17.09
CA ASN A 350 -21.92 6.09 -16.42
C ASN A 350 -22.10 6.28 -14.92
N GLU A 351 -23.10 7.06 -14.50
CA GLU A 351 -23.44 7.27 -13.09
C GLU A 351 -23.76 5.94 -12.39
N GLU A 352 -24.58 5.08 -13.01
CA GLU A 352 -24.91 3.76 -12.46
C GLU A 352 -23.68 2.85 -12.31
N VAL A 353 -22.75 2.89 -13.27
CA VAL A 353 -21.50 2.12 -13.20
C VAL A 353 -20.60 2.67 -12.09
N ILE A 354 -20.44 3.99 -12.01
CA ILE A 354 -19.62 4.65 -10.98
C ILE A 354 -20.16 4.32 -9.59
N GLN A 355 -21.47 4.48 -9.38
CA GLN A 355 -22.15 4.15 -8.12
C GLN A 355 -21.84 2.71 -7.69
N ARG A 356 -22.04 1.74 -8.58
CA ARG A 356 -21.85 0.32 -8.28
C ARG A 356 -20.39 -0.01 -7.90
N LEU A 357 -19.43 0.60 -8.60
CA LEU A 357 -18.01 0.35 -8.32
C LEU A 357 -17.56 1.02 -7.01
N LEU A 358 -18.03 2.23 -6.72
CA LEU A 358 -17.73 2.91 -5.46
C LEU A 358 -18.41 2.22 -4.27
N ASP A 359 -19.67 1.79 -4.39
CA ASP A 359 -20.39 1.02 -3.36
C ASP A 359 -19.57 -0.21 -2.94
N ARG A 360 -19.18 -1.04 -3.92
CA ARG A 360 -18.43 -2.27 -3.68
C ARG A 360 -17.02 -1.99 -3.15
N GLY A 361 -16.32 -1.05 -3.79
CA GLY A 361 -14.97 -0.67 -3.42
C GLY A 361 -14.91 -0.19 -1.97
N LEU A 362 -15.68 0.85 -1.63
CA LEU A 362 -15.68 1.46 -0.30
C LEU A 362 -16.13 0.48 0.80
N GLU A 363 -17.17 -0.32 0.57
CA GLU A 363 -17.65 -1.30 1.56
C GLU A 363 -16.63 -2.42 1.81
N SER A 364 -15.88 -2.84 0.77
CA SER A 364 -14.86 -3.88 0.89
C SER A 364 -13.68 -3.46 1.78
N ILE A 365 -13.38 -2.15 1.84
CA ILE A 365 -12.28 -1.59 2.65
C ILE A 365 -12.74 -0.87 3.93
N ARG A 366 -14.05 -0.70 4.16
CA ARG A 366 -14.60 0.08 5.28
C ARG A 366 -14.05 -0.29 6.65
N LEU A 367 -13.84 -1.59 6.89
CA LEU A 367 -13.36 -2.11 8.17
C LEU A 367 -11.83 -2.24 8.23
N LYS A 368 -11.10 -1.88 7.17
CA LYS A 368 -9.64 -1.97 7.11
C LYS A 368 -9.03 -0.71 7.72
N ASP A 369 -7.93 -0.87 8.44
CA ASP A 369 -7.11 0.19 9.03
C ASP A 369 -6.11 0.77 8.02
N TRP A 370 -6.59 1.09 6.82
CA TRP A 370 -5.76 1.53 5.71
C TRP A 370 -5.85 3.05 5.53
N ASP A 371 -4.80 3.65 4.96
CA ASP A 371 -4.83 5.01 4.44
C ASP A 371 -5.62 4.97 3.14
N ILE A 372 -6.81 5.57 3.13
CA ILE A 372 -7.74 5.58 2.00
C ILE A 372 -7.78 6.99 1.42
N ARG A 373 -7.67 7.12 0.09
CA ARG A 373 -7.71 8.40 -0.61
C ARG A 373 -8.62 8.31 -1.81
N MET A 374 -9.58 9.23 -1.91
CA MET A 374 -10.43 9.38 -3.08
C MET A 374 -10.19 10.74 -3.73
N LYS A 375 -9.99 10.77 -5.05
CA LYS A 375 -9.77 12.01 -5.80
C LYS A 375 -10.16 11.87 -7.26
N ILE A 376 -10.54 12.99 -7.84
CA ILE A 376 -10.68 13.19 -9.27
C ILE A 376 -9.41 13.83 -9.80
N ARG A 377 -8.89 13.37 -10.93
CA ARG A 377 -7.74 14.00 -11.60
C ARG A 377 -8.11 14.35 -13.01
N PHE A 378 -7.53 15.43 -13.49
CA PHE A 378 -7.71 15.91 -14.86
C PHE A 378 -6.44 15.67 -15.67
N GLY A 379 -6.61 15.47 -16.97
CA GLY A 379 -5.51 15.16 -17.86
C GLY A 379 -5.98 14.67 -19.22
N THR A 380 -5.09 14.03 -19.96
CA THR A 380 -5.42 13.46 -21.28
C THR A 380 -5.37 11.93 -21.20
N ILE A 381 -6.44 11.25 -21.63
CA ILE A 381 -6.45 9.78 -21.67
C ILE A 381 -5.69 9.30 -22.90
N TYR A 382 -4.78 8.35 -22.69
CA TYR A 382 -4.11 7.61 -23.75
C TYR A 382 -4.35 6.10 -23.62
N LEU A 383 -4.25 5.43 -24.75
CA LEU A 383 -4.52 4.02 -24.95
C LEU A 383 -3.20 3.24 -24.83
N VAL A 384 -3.23 2.22 -23.98
CA VAL A 384 -2.09 1.34 -23.68
C VAL A 384 -2.25 0.00 -24.39
N ASP A 385 -3.46 -0.57 -24.33
CA ASP A 385 -3.81 -1.83 -24.99
C ASP A 385 -5.17 -1.64 -25.68
N TYR A 386 -5.17 -1.70 -27.02
CA TYR A 386 -6.31 -1.32 -27.85
C TYR A 386 -6.26 -2.05 -29.22
N PRO A 387 -7.40 -2.17 -29.93
CA PRO A 387 -7.43 -2.76 -31.27
C PRO A 387 -6.62 -1.92 -32.27
N LYS A 388 -5.57 -2.50 -32.89
CA LYS A 388 -4.63 -1.80 -33.78
C LYS A 388 -5.15 -1.55 -35.21
N LYS A 389 -6.46 -1.38 -35.38
CA LYS A 389 -7.05 -1.01 -36.67
C LYS A 389 -6.88 0.51 -36.88
N ASP A 390 -5.63 0.93 -37.10
CA ASP A 390 -5.19 2.33 -37.15
C ASP A 390 -5.90 3.18 -38.23
N GLN A 391 -6.62 2.56 -39.19
CA GLN A 391 -7.32 3.25 -40.30
C GLN A 391 -8.86 3.30 -40.15
N MET A 392 -9.44 2.73 -39.08
CA MET A 392 -10.90 2.70 -38.91
C MET A 392 -11.38 3.95 -38.17
N HIS A 393 -12.37 4.65 -38.73
CA HIS A 393 -13.15 5.65 -38.00
C HIS A 393 -14.04 4.92 -36.99
N LEU A 394 -14.06 5.40 -35.75
CA LEU A 394 -14.77 4.80 -34.64
C LEU A 394 -15.91 5.72 -34.22
N THR A 395 -17.11 5.16 -34.11
CA THR A 395 -18.26 5.85 -33.54
C THR A 395 -18.17 5.87 -32.00
N ILE A 396 -18.93 6.78 -31.39
CA ILE A 396 -19.03 6.89 -29.93
C ILE A 396 -19.50 5.57 -29.32
N GLU A 397 -20.50 4.93 -29.92
CA GLU A 397 -21.08 3.66 -29.48
C GLU A 397 -20.10 2.49 -29.63
N GLU A 398 -19.34 2.42 -30.72
CA GLU A 398 -18.30 1.39 -30.87
C GLU A 398 -17.25 1.51 -29.77
N VAL A 399 -16.83 2.73 -29.42
CA VAL A 399 -15.85 2.93 -28.36
C VAL A 399 -16.47 2.63 -26.99
N SER A 400 -17.64 3.22 -26.67
CA SER A 400 -18.24 3.12 -25.34
C SER A 400 -18.85 1.75 -25.04
N ASP A 401 -19.56 1.17 -26.01
CA ASP A 401 -20.32 -0.07 -25.80
C ASP A 401 -19.56 -1.33 -26.19
N ASN A 402 -18.62 -1.26 -27.13
CA ASN A 402 -17.87 -2.44 -27.59
C ASN A 402 -16.41 -2.46 -27.14
N MET A 403 -15.68 -1.35 -27.22
CA MET A 403 -14.24 -1.33 -26.87
C MET A 403 -13.99 -1.23 -25.36
N PHE A 404 -14.57 -0.22 -24.70
CA PHE A 404 -14.31 0.07 -23.29
C PHE A 404 -14.74 -1.04 -22.34
N LYS A 405 -15.69 -1.88 -22.74
CA LYS A 405 -16.15 -3.03 -21.95
C LYS A 405 -15.24 -4.26 -22.06
N LYS A 406 -14.30 -4.29 -23.02
CA LYS A 406 -13.39 -5.44 -23.19
C LYS A 406 -12.32 -5.44 -22.11
N LYS A 407 -12.13 -6.58 -21.44
CA LYS A 407 -11.10 -6.77 -20.39
C LYS A 407 -9.67 -6.49 -20.86
N ARG A 408 -9.38 -6.70 -22.15
CA ARG A 408 -8.07 -6.42 -22.75
C ARG A 408 -7.83 -4.94 -23.00
N PHE A 409 -8.89 -4.14 -23.11
CA PHE A 409 -8.73 -2.71 -23.34
C PHE A 409 -8.13 -2.04 -22.10
N LYS A 410 -7.00 -1.34 -22.28
CA LYS A 410 -6.32 -0.59 -21.23
C LYS A 410 -6.06 0.83 -21.68
N SER A 411 -6.40 1.77 -20.81
CA SER A 411 -6.07 3.18 -20.95
C SER A 411 -5.65 3.76 -19.61
N ALA A 412 -4.93 4.87 -19.67
CA ALA A 412 -4.45 5.61 -18.51
C ALA A 412 -4.65 7.12 -18.74
N LEU A 413 -4.88 7.84 -17.64
CA LEU A 413 -4.94 9.31 -17.65
C LEU A 413 -3.52 9.86 -17.44
N ALA A 414 -2.96 10.56 -18.43
CA ALA A 414 -1.77 11.37 -18.25
C ALA A 414 -2.13 12.65 -17.48
N PRO A 415 -1.66 12.86 -16.24
CA PRO A 415 -2.15 13.91 -15.35
C PRO A 415 -1.42 15.24 -15.57
N CYS A 416 -0.48 15.30 -16.51
CA CYS A 416 0.25 16.52 -16.85
C CYS A 416 -0.70 17.49 -17.55
N MET A 417 -0.92 18.64 -16.92
CA MET A 417 -1.74 19.73 -17.46
C MET A 417 -0.85 20.81 -18.09
N SER A 418 0.33 21.04 -17.51
CA SER A 418 1.33 21.99 -18.03
C SER A 418 2.75 21.59 -17.62
N LYS A 419 3.75 22.10 -18.35
CA LYS A 419 5.18 22.08 -18.00
C LYS A 419 5.68 23.41 -17.40
N SER A 420 4.94 24.51 -17.59
CA SER A 420 5.25 25.85 -17.06
C SER A 420 4.14 26.38 -16.16
N LEU A 421 4.51 27.28 -15.23
CA LEU A 421 3.54 27.93 -14.35
C LEU A 421 2.68 28.95 -15.11
N GLU A 422 3.29 29.69 -16.04
CA GLU A 422 2.66 30.76 -16.85
C GLU A 422 1.41 30.27 -17.59
N ASN A 423 1.43 29.02 -18.09
CA ASN A 423 0.27 28.41 -18.73
C ASN A 423 -0.93 28.19 -17.78
N LEU A 424 -0.75 28.37 -16.47
CA LEU A 424 -1.79 28.24 -15.46
C LEU A 424 -2.25 29.59 -14.90
N ASP A 425 -1.69 30.72 -15.36
CA ASP A 425 -2.01 32.04 -14.82
C ASP A 425 -3.51 32.36 -14.90
N MET A 426 -4.15 32.06 -16.04
CA MET A 426 -5.59 32.23 -16.22
C MET A 426 -6.42 31.33 -15.28
N LEU A 427 -5.91 30.15 -14.92
CA LEU A 427 -6.56 29.28 -13.95
C LEU A 427 -6.42 29.85 -12.52
N PHE A 428 -5.24 30.36 -12.17
CA PHE A 428 -5.03 31.03 -10.89
C PHE A 428 -5.91 32.28 -10.76
N GLU A 429 -6.04 33.08 -11.81
CA GLU A 429 -6.95 34.24 -11.84
C GLU A 429 -8.42 33.82 -11.65
N TYR A 430 -8.86 32.78 -12.38
CA TYR A 430 -10.20 32.22 -12.24
C TYR A 430 -10.46 31.77 -10.80
N LEU A 431 -9.56 30.97 -10.22
CA LEU A 431 -9.72 30.44 -8.87
C LEU A 431 -9.61 31.55 -7.80
N GLY A 432 -8.71 32.52 -7.97
CA GLY A 432 -8.62 33.67 -7.06
C GLY A 432 -9.89 34.54 -7.05
N THR A 433 -10.67 34.52 -8.12
CA THR A 433 -11.94 35.27 -8.24
C THR A 433 -13.16 34.44 -7.84
N LYS A 434 -13.16 33.13 -8.10
CA LYS A 434 -14.33 32.25 -8.00
C LYS A 434 -14.24 31.19 -6.89
N ALA A 435 -13.11 31.07 -6.23
CA ALA A 435 -12.86 30.11 -5.16
C ALA A 435 -12.18 30.80 -3.97
N GLN A 436 -12.20 30.14 -2.81
CA GLN A 436 -11.51 30.62 -1.62
C GLN A 436 -10.13 29.98 -1.52
N GLU A 437 -9.08 30.81 -1.45
CA GLU A 437 -7.71 30.33 -1.29
C GLU A 437 -7.43 29.86 0.15
N PHE A 438 -6.71 28.76 0.29
CA PHE A 438 -6.25 28.25 1.58
C PHE A 438 -5.06 29.06 2.11
N SER A 439 -5.05 29.36 3.41
CA SER A 439 -3.99 30.16 4.05
C SER A 439 -2.60 29.51 4.04
N GLU A 440 -2.53 28.20 3.84
CA GLU A 440 -1.27 27.44 3.80
C GLU A 440 -0.61 27.43 2.41
N ASN A 441 -1.17 28.13 1.43
CA ASN A 441 -0.62 28.16 0.08
C ASN A 441 0.61 29.06 -0.05
N PRO A 442 1.61 28.68 -0.87
CA PRO A 442 1.84 27.33 -1.38
C PRO A 442 2.43 26.40 -0.31
N LYS A 443 1.96 25.15 -0.25
CA LYS A 443 2.52 24.14 0.65
C LYS A 443 3.48 23.21 -0.08
N THR A 444 4.70 23.10 0.44
CA THR A 444 5.72 22.18 -0.10
C THR A 444 5.81 20.91 0.74
N SER A 445 5.88 19.76 0.07
CA SER A 445 6.06 18.45 0.67
C SER A 445 6.96 17.57 -0.21
N PHE A 446 7.57 16.55 0.37
CA PHE A 446 8.42 15.61 -0.35
C PHE A 446 7.81 14.22 -0.30
N VAL A 447 7.79 13.54 -1.44
CA VAL A 447 7.36 12.15 -1.58
C VAL A 447 8.55 11.31 -2.03
N ILE A 448 8.92 10.33 -1.24
CA ILE A 448 10.09 9.48 -1.44
C ILE A 448 9.58 8.06 -1.68
N LEU A 449 9.83 7.55 -2.89
CA LEU A 449 9.53 6.17 -3.26
C LEU A 449 10.78 5.33 -3.06
N ALA A 450 10.69 4.31 -2.22
CA ALA A 450 11.84 3.52 -1.80
C ALA A 450 11.51 2.03 -1.68
N HIS A 451 12.56 1.21 -1.66
CA HIS A 451 12.47 -0.18 -1.23
C HIS A 451 13.07 -0.31 0.17
N GLN A 452 12.41 -1.04 1.07
CA GLN A 452 12.95 -1.36 2.39
C GLN A 452 12.70 -2.81 2.75
N TYR A 453 13.51 -3.38 3.66
CA TYR A 453 13.22 -4.68 4.24
C TYR A 453 12.16 -4.58 5.36
N PRO A 454 11.33 -5.62 5.57
CA PRO A 454 10.30 -5.65 6.62
C PRO A 454 10.84 -5.52 8.04
N ILE A 455 12.09 -5.97 8.25
CA ILE A 455 12.79 -5.98 9.53
C ILE A 455 14.06 -5.17 9.35
N ALA A 456 14.36 -4.27 10.30
CA ALA A 456 15.64 -3.56 10.34
C ALA A 456 16.79 -4.58 10.40
N ALA A 457 17.71 -4.54 9.46
CA ALA A 457 18.83 -5.46 9.50
C ALA A 457 19.73 -5.09 10.68
N SER A 458 20.26 -6.11 11.36
CA SER A 458 21.43 -5.90 12.22
C SER A 458 22.55 -5.32 11.36
N PRO A 459 23.39 -4.41 11.90
CA PRO A 459 24.57 -3.92 11.19
C PRO A 459 25.34 -5.08 10.58
N ALA A 460 25.81 -4.90 9.34
CA ALA A 460 26.46 -5.97 8.60
C ALA A 460 27.73 -6.46 9.32
N ASP A 461 27.62 -7.53 10.10
CA ASP A 461 28.77 -8.31 10.52
C ASP A 461 29.32 -9.01 9.27
N LEU A 462 30.51 -8.60 8.82
CA LEU A 462 31.25 -9.15 7.66
C LEU A 462 31.47 -10.68 7.69
N ARG A 463 31.00 -11.38 8.73
CA ARG A 463 31.21 -12.81 8.98
C ARG A 463 29.93 -13.66 8.98
N LYS A 464 28.74 -13.09 8.79
CA LYS A 464 27.49 -13.88 8.74
C LYS A 464 26.91 -13.91 7.32
N LYS A 465 26.69 -15.12 6.81
CA LYS A 465 25.92 -15.39 5.59
C LYS A 465 24.55 -14.73 5.67
N ASP A 466 24.08 -14.22 4.53
CA ASP A 466 22.81 -13.53 4.36
C ASP A 466 21.67 -14.17 5.17
N VAL A 467 21.25 -13.46 6.21
CA VAL A 467 19.98 -13.72 6.87
C VAL A 467 18.90 -13.57 5.79
N ASN A 468 17.98 -14.53 5.67
CA ASN A 468 16.87 -14.43 4.73
C ASN A 468 15.99 -13.22 5.14
N ARG A 469 16.21 -12.06 4.52
CA ARG A 469 15.61 -10.77 4.91
C ARG A 469 14.17 -10.58 4.41
N GLY A 470 13.60 -11.60 3.76
CA GLY A 470 12.33 -11.51 3.07
C GLY A 470 12.38 -10.59 1.83
N GLU A 471 11.23 -10.43 1.18
CA GLU A 471 11.09 -9.53 0.03
C GLU A 471 11.09 -8.07 0.47
N MET A 472 11.76 -7.21 -0.30
CA MET A 472 11.72 -5.78 -0.06
C MET A 472 10.34 -5.21 -0.36
N TRP A 473 9.83 -4.40 0.55
CA TRP A 473 8.58 -3.67 0.39
C TRP A 473 8.80 -2.36 -0.36
N LYS A 474 7.94 -2.10 -1.34
CA LYS A 474 7.78 -0.78 -1.95
C LYS A 474 7.09 0.14 -0.96
N THR A 475 7.75 1.24 -0.63
CA THR A 475 7.24 2.24 0.32
C THR A 475 7.14 3.61 -0.32
N ARG A 476 6.17 4.37 0.17
CA ARG A 476 5.97 5.78 -0.14
C ARG A 476 6.02 6.55 1.17
N THR A 477 7.07 7.33 1.36
CA THR A 477 7.19 8.25 2.49
C THR A 477 6.80 9.64 2.03
N GLU A 478 5.84 10.26 2.73
CA GLU A 478 5.44 11.65 2.54
C GLU A 478 5.90 12.43 3.77
N VAL A 479 6.63 13.53 3.56
CA VAL A 479 7.20 14.35 4.63
C VAL A 479 7.02 15.83 4.33
N ALA A 480 6.58 16.57 5.35
CA ALA A 480 6.57 18.02 5.39
C ALA A 480 7.70 18.52 6.30
N PHE A 481 8.09 19.77 6.10
CA PHE A 481 9.14 20.41 6.89
C PHE A 481 8.58 21.66 7.58
N THR A 482 9.17 21.97 8.72
CA THR A 482 8.91 23.23 9.45
C THR A 482 9.65 24.39 8.78
N ASP A 483 9.30 25.62 9.15
CA ASP A 483 9.97 26.84 8.64
C ASP A 483 11.47 26.87 8.93
N LYS A 484 11.93 26.11 9.92
CA LYS A 484 13.35 25.95 10.27
C LYS A 484 14.09 24.93 9.40
N GLY A 485 13.40 24.29 8.45
CA GLY A 485 13.96 23.21 7.61
C GLY A 485 14.09 21.86 8.32
N GLU A 486 13.52 21.73 9.53
CA GLU A 486 13.50 20.48 10.29
C GLU A 486 12.29 19.62 9.90
N ARG A 487 12.44 18.31 10.02
CA ARG A 487 11.39 17.32 9.75
C ARG A 487 10.13 17.63 10.56
N GLY A 488 9.03 17.92 9.85
CA GLY A 488 7.69 18.08 10.43
C GLY A 488 6.92 16.76 10.42
N LEU A 489 5.63 16.85 10.07
CA LEU A 489 4.76 15.69 9.91
C LEU A 489 5.25 14.79 8.78
N TRP A 490 5.29 13.49 9.03
CA TRP A 490 5.67 12.50 8.04
C TRP A 490 4.87 11.21 8.23
N SER A 491 4.73 10.45 7.16
CA SER A 491 4.09 9.14 7.17
C SER A 491 4.75 8.25 6.12
N THR A 492 4.91 6.97 6.44
CA THR A 492 5.35 5.97 5.46
C THR A 492 4.28 4.91 5.30
N VAL A 493 3.92 4.66 4.05
CA VAL A 493 2.94 3.64 3.68
C VAL A 493 3.56 2.60 2.74
N THR A 494 3.01 1.40 2.73
CA THR A 494 3.33 0.30 1.82
C THR A 494 2.07 -0.15 1.07
N GLN A 495 2.23 -0.96 0.02
CA GLN A 495 1.12 -1.52 -0.76
C GLN A 495 0.16 -0.47 -1.35
N CYS A 496 0.68 0.67 -1.80
CA CYS A 496 -0.14 1.71 -2.43
C CYS A 496 -0.78 1.16 -3.73
N THR A 497 -2.10 0.96 -3.71
CA THR A 497 -2.84 0.32 -4.79
C THR A 497 -4.11 1.10 -5.13
N ASP A 498 -4.44 1.17 -6.42
CA ASP A 498 -5.72 1.69 -6.89
C ASP A 498 -6.77 0.60 -6.72
N LEU A 499 -7.75 0.82 -5.84
CA LEU A 499 -8.89 -0.09 -5.65
C LEU A 499 -9.94 0.14 -6.73
N VAL A 500 -10.36 1.39 -6.88
CA VAL A 500 -11.31 1.82 -7.91
C VAL A 500 -10.58 2.75 -8.85
N ASP A 501 -10.61 2.43 -10.15
CA ASP A 501 -10.01 3.21 -11.23
C ASP A 501 -11.05 3.41 -12.35
N ILE A 502 -11.72 4.56 -12.32
CA ILE A 502 -12.73 4.92 -13.30
C ILE A 502 -12.22 6.09 -14.12
N SER A 503 -12.06 5.93 -15.42
CA SER A 503 -11.73 7.04 -16.32
C SER A 503 -12.92 7.41 -17.20
N CYS A 504 -13.12 8.70 -17.41
CA CYS A 504 -14.16 9.25 -18.25
C CYS A 504 -13.51 10.08 -19.37
N PHE A 505 -13.57 9.56 -20.59
CA PHE A 505 -13.03 10.20 -21.77
C PHE A 505 -13.99 11.26 -22.30
N ASN A 506 -13.47 12.46 -22.54
CA ASN A 506 -14.20 13.55 -23.16
C ASN A 506 -13.80 13.66 -24.63
N ALA A 507 -14.74 13.38 -25.53
CA ALA A 507 -14.51 13.43 -26.98
C ALA A 507 -14.53 14.87 -27.54
N GLU A 508 -15.02 15.86 -26.80
CA GLU A 508 -15.21 17.23 -27.31
C GLU A 508 -14.11 18.19 -26.87
N GLN A 509 -13.46 17.89 -25.74
CA GLN A 509 -12.49 18.76 -25.10
C GLN A 509 -11.18 18.02 -24.86
N PRO A 510 -10.04 18.73 -24.79
CA PRO A 510 -8.74 18.10 -24.66
C PRO A 510 -8.51 17.40 -23.30
N TYR A 511 -9.28 17.79 -22.28
CA TYR A 511 -9.15 17.25 -20.93
C TYR A 511 -10.27 16.27 -20.61
N SER A 512 -9.84 15.09 -20.21
CA SER A 512 -10.62 14.02 -19.61
C SER A 512 -10.35 13.98 -18.12
N TRP A 513 -11.06 13.11 -17.39
CA TRP A 513 -10.83 12.94 -15.96
C TRP A 513 -10.88 11.47 -15.53
N ASP A 514 -10.26 11.17 -14.39
CA ASP A 514 -10.44 9.90 -13.70
C ASP A 514 -10.83 10.12 -12.24
N LEU A 515 -11.59 9.17 -11.69
CA LEU A 515 -11.90 9.06 -10.27
C LEU A 515 -11.20 7.82 -9.74
N LYS A 516 -10.34 8.03 -8.73
CA LYS A 516 -9.59 6.95 -8.09
C LYS A 516 -9.87 6.86 -6.60
N VAL A 517 -10.12 5.64 -6.14
CA VAL A 517 -10.03 5.26 -4.72
C VAL A 517 -8.76 4.45 -4.55
N GLN A 518 -7.82 4.99 -3.79
CA GLN A 518 -6.52 4.37 -3.50
C GLN A 518 -6.51 3.94 -2.04
N PHE A 519 -5.85 2.82 -1.75
CA PHE A 519 -5.53 2.44 -0.38
C PHE A 519 -4.04 2.15 -0.22
N ALA A 520 -3.55 2.30 1.00
CA ALA A 520 -2.22 1.91 1.40
C ALA A 520 -2.20 1.45 2.86
N ARG A 521 -1.25 0.60 3.22
CA ARG A 521 -1.04 0.20 4.61
C ARG A 521 -0.06 1.15 5.26
N SER A 522 -0.47 1.79 6.36
CA SER A 522 0.46 2.59 7.15
C SER A 522 1.48 1.71 7.84
N LEU A 523 2.73 2.16 7.85
CA LEU A 523 3.76 1.57 8.70
C LEU A 523 3.82 2.33 10.03
N PRO A 524 4.13 1.62 11.13
CA PRO A 524 4.25 2.24 12.45
C PRO A 524 5.40 3.25 12.47
N TYR A 525 5.15 4.42 13.07
CA TYR A 525 6.13 5.49 13.20
C TYR A 525 6.91 5.43 14.53
N ASP A 526 6.50 4.56 15.46
CA ASP A 526 7.05 4.40 16.81
C ASP A 526 8.15 3.33 16.90
N ASP A 527 8.33 2.51 15.85
CA ASP A 527 9.46 1.58 15.78
C ASP A 527 10.76 2.32 15.44
N VAL A 528 11.48 2.73 16.48
CA VAL A 528 12.78 3.42 16.39
C VAL A 528 13.81 2.64 15.57
N ASN A 529 13.68 1.32 15.48
CA ASN A 529 14.60 0.50 14.73
C ASN A 529 14.26 0.43 13.25
N ALA A 530 13.02 0.74 12.85
CA ALA A 530 12.56 0.57 11.49
C ALA A 530 13.36 1.45 10.49
N PRO A 531 13.67 0.92 9.29
CA PRO A 531 14.48 1.64 8.30
C PRO A 531 13.92 3.01 7.92
N HIS A 532 12.59 3.11 7.74
CA HIS A 532 11.92 4.35 7.35
C HIS A 532 11.94 5.42 8.45
N GLU A 533 11.87 5.04 9.73
CA GLU A 533 11.98 5.99 10.84
C GLU A 533 13.42 6.50 11.01
N LYS A 534 14.42 5.61 10.89
CA LYS A 534 15.84 6.02 10.84
C LYS A 534 16.12 6.96 9.66
N PHE A 535 15.57 6.65 8.49
CA PHE A 535 15.71 7.46 7.30
C PHE A 535 15.04 8.82 7.45
N SER A 536 13.79 8.87 7.92
CA SER A 536 13.04 10.11 8.03
C SER A 536 13.72 11.09 9.01
N LYS A 537 14.28 10.61 10.13
CA LYS A 537 15.03 11.44 11.10
C LYS A 537 16.21 12.20 10.52
N ASN A 538 16.82 11.68 9.47
CA ASN A 538 18.00 12.27 8.85
C ASN A 538 17.66 13.22 7.69
N LEU A 539 16.39 13.39 7.36
CA LEU A 539 15.96 14.32 6.32
C LEU A 539 16.03 15.76 6.79
N LYS A 540 16.57 16.64 5.95
CA LYS A 540 16.68 18.08 6.18
C LYS A 540 16.40 18.84 4.90
N LEU A 541 16.12 20.13 5.00
CA LEU A 541 16.14 21.03 3.86
C LEU A 541 17.46 21.80 3.78
N SER A 542 17.94 21.99 2.56
CA SER A 542 18.98 22.96 2.26
C SER A 542 18.41 24.39 2.33
N PRO A 543 19.25 25.43 2.41
CA PRO A 543 18.80 26.83 2.40
C PRO A 543 17.98 27.22 1.16
N SER A 544 18.12 26.48 0.05
CA SER A 544 17.34 26.68 -1.18
C SER A 544 15.99 25.95 -1.15
N GLY A 545 15.60 25.34 -0.04
CA GLY A 545 14.36 24.59 0.11
C GLY A 545 14.38 23.23 -0.61
N ARG A 546 15.57 22.68 -0.89
CA ARG A 546 15.74 21.35 -1.51
C ARG A 546 16.02 20.30 -0.46
N LEU A 547 15.66 19.06 -0.73
CA LEU A 547 15.88 17.97 0.21
C LEU A 547 17.38 17.65 0.34
N ILE A 548 17.83 17.38 1.56
CA ILE A 548 19.12 16.75 1.86
C ILE A 548 18.81 15.40 2.49
N MET A 549 19.40 14.35 1.91
CA MET A 549 19.11 12.97 2.27
C MET A 549 20.38 12.23 2.68
N THR A 550 20.45 11.78 3.92
CA THR A 550 21.52 10.88 4.38
C THR A 550 21.20 9.42 4.01
N PRO A 551 22.15 8.66 3.46
CA PRO A 551 21.93 7.25 3.15
C PRO A 551 21.66 6.42 4.41
N VAL A 552 20.70 5.51 4.33
CA VAL A 552 20.38 4.53 5.37
C VAL A 552 20.44 3.15 4.73
N PHE A 553 21.23 2.24 5.31
CA PHE A 553 21.55 0.95 4.69
C PHE A 553 20.31 0.10 4.31
N ASP A 554 19.29 0.07 5.16
CA ASP A 554 18.08 -0.75 4.96
C ASP A 554 16.94 -0.01 4.25
N TYR A 555 17.17 1.22 3.81
CA TYR A 555 16.18 2.04 3.11
C TYR A 555 16.80 2.53 1.81
N ASN A 556 16.25 2.10 0.67
CA ASN A 556 16.80 2.36 -0.66
C ASN A 556 15.84 3.26 -1.48
N PRO A 557 15.94 4.59 -1.34
CA PRO A 557 15.22 5.54 -2.17
C PRO A 557 15.52 5.35 -3.65
N LYS A 558 14.47 5.42 -4.48
CA LYS A 558 14.54 5.31 -5.94
C LYS A 558 14.13 6.59 -6.63
N ILE A 559 13.04 7.19 -6.18
CA ILE A 559 12.50 8.42 -6.75
C ILE A 559 12.19 9.38 -5.62
N VAL A 560 12.61 10.63 -5.77
CA VAL A 560 12.24 11.74 -4.89
C VAL A 560 11.39 12.70 -5.69
N LYS A 561 10.25 13.11 -5.13
CA LYS A 561 9.36 14.10 -5.73
C LYS A 561 9.16 15.24 -4.76
N GLN A 562 9.47 16.46 -5.18
CA GLN A 562 9.07 17.67 -4.49
C GLN A 562 7.72 18.12 -5.04
N LYS A 563 6.76 18.30 -4.15
CA LYS A 563 5.39 18.70 -4.48
C LYS A 563 5.08 20.04 -3.86
N THR A 564 4.88 21.05 -4.70
CA THR A 564 4.38 22.36 -4.31
C THR A 564 2.92 22.44 -4.68
N LYS A 565 2.06 22.67 -3.70
CA LYS A 565 0.60 22.58 -3.84
C LYS A 565 -0.06 23.91 -3.53
N TRP A 566 -1.00 24.29 -4.40
CA TRP A 566 -1.96 25.36 -4.16
C TRP A 566 -3.35 24.75 -4.07
N ARG A 567 -4.11 25.14 -3.04
CA ARG A 567 -5.44 24.63 -2.76
C ARG A 567 -6.46 25.76 -2.76
N TYR A 568 -7.58 25.51 -3.41
CA TYR A 568 -8.71 26.43 -3.50
C TYR A 568 -10.00 25.68 -3.19
N SER A 569 -10.85 26.24 -2.34
CA SER A 569 -12.20 25.75 -2.09
C SER A 569 -13.12 26.33 -3.17
N TRP A 570 -13.54 25.47 -4.10
CA TRP A 570 -14.43 25.77 -5.21
C TRP A 570 -15.71 24.95 -5.02
N TYR A 571 -16.79 25.62 -4.58
CA TYR A 571 -17.97 24.96 -4.01
C TYR A 571 -17.54 24.02 -2.86
N ASP A 572 -18.10 22.80 -2.80
CA ASP A 572 -17.77 21.79 -1.80
C ASP A 572 -16.49 21.00 -2.12
N PHE A 573 -15.77 21.38 -3.18
CA PHE A 573 -14.57 20.70 -3.63
C PHE A 573 -13.32 21.52 -3.37
N THR A 574 -12.25 20.83 -3.00
CA THR A 574 -10.89 21.37 -2.99
C THR A 574 -10.24 21.08 -4.34
N ILE A 575 -9.90 22.14 -5.05
CA ILE A 575 -9.05 22.10 -6.24
C ILE A 575 -7.59 22.17 -5.78
N GLU A 576 -6.82 21.12 -6.05
CA GLU A 576 -5.38 21.06 -5.78
C GLU A 576 -4.60 21.14 -7.09
N ILE A 577 -3.89 22.25 -7.28
CA ILE A 577 -2.87 22.43 -8.31
C ILE A 577 -1.54 22.00 -7.69
N CYS A 578 -0.87 21.03 -8.30
CA CYS A 578 0.39 20.47 -7.79
C CYS A 578 1.49 20.60 -8.83
N GLN A 579 2.51 21.41 -8.55
CA GLN A 579 3.79 21.31 -9.23
C GLN A 579 4.54 20.10 -8.67
N GLU A 580 4.93 19.17 -9.54
CA GLU A 580 5.74 18.01 -9.20
C GLU A 580 7.10 18.12 -9.91
N GLU A 581 8.16 18.25 -9.13
CA GLU A 581 9.54 18.13 -9.59
C GLU A 581 10.09 16.78 -9.12
N LEU A 582 10.68 16.01 -10.04
CA LEU A 582 11.06 14.62 -9.81
C LEU A 582 12.55 14.42 -10.07
N TRP A 583 13.20 13.71 -9.16
CA TRP A 583 14.56 13.20 -9.31
C TRP A 583 14.58 11.68 -9.29
N ASP A 584 15.20 11.07 -10.29
CA ASP A 584 15.49 9.63 -10.34
C ASP A 584 16.92 9.37 -9.84
N LEU A 585 17.03 8.69 -8.71
CA LEU A 585 18.33 8.45 -8.08
C LEU A 585 19.21 7.48 -8.88
N ASN A 586 18.65 6.73 -9.82
CA ASN A 586 19.46 5.89 -10.71
C ASN A 586 20.16 6.71 -11.81
N GLU A 587 19.67 7.91 -12.10
CA GLU A 587 20.28 8.82 -13.10
C GLU A 587 21.30 9.78 -12.48
N ILE A 588 21.27 9.97 -11.15
CA ILE A 588 22.22 10.82 -10.45
C ILE A 588 23.57 10.08 -10.32
N LYS A 589 24.58 10.57 -11.06
CA LYS A 589 25.95 10.07 -10.96
C LYS A 589 26.64 10.65 -9.72
N ARG A 590 27.13 9.78 -8.84
CA ARG A 590 27.85 10.15 -7.61
C ARG A 590 29.11 9.30 -7.47
N GLU A 591 30.22 9.92 -7.07
CA GLU A 591 31.47 9.23 -6.76
C GLU A 591 31.37 8.47 -5.43
N ASP A 592 30.77 9.09 -4.40
CA ASP A 592 30.55 8.48 -3.09
C ASP A 592 29.07 8.42 -2.71
N LYS A 593 28.56 7.19 -2.52
CA LYS A 593 27.17 6.92 -2.14
C LYS A 593 26.94 6.97 -0.62
N THR A 594 28.00 7.09 0.18
CA THR A 594 27.94 7.15 1.65
C THR A 594 27.71 8.57 2.17
N LEU A 595 28.01 9.59 1.36
CA LEU A 595 27.78 10.99 1.72
C LEU A 595 26.30 11.38 1.55
N PRO A 596 25.80 12.35 2.35
CA PRO A 596 24.49 12.95 2.13
C PRO A 596 24.31 13.46 0.69
N LEU A 597 23.13 13.24 0.12
CA LEU A 597 22.74 13.75 -1.20
C LEU A 597 21.98 15.05 -1.01
N ASP A 598 22.52 16.16 -1.53
CA ASP A 598 21.83 17.45 -1.60
C ASP A 598 21.20 17.63 -2.99
N PHE A 599 19.88 17.74 -3.06
CA PHE A 599 19.16 17.91 -4.33
C PHE A 599 19.28 19.33 -4.92
N SER A 600 19.88 20.28 -4.20
CA SER A 600 20.17 21.61 -4.77
C SER A 600 21.27 21.62 -5.83
N GLU A 601 22.12 20.60 -5.84
CA GLU A 601 23.18 20.43 -6.83
C GLU A 601 22.67 19.83 -8.16
N PHE A 602 21.43 19.31 -8.18
CA PHE A 602 20.89 18.56 -9.32
C PHE A 602 19.59 19.18 -9.82
N LYS A 603 19.51 19.39 -11.14
CA LYS A 603 18.23 19.75 -11.77
C LYS A 603 17.27 18.55 -11.72
N PRO A 604 15.96 18.79 -11.54
CA PRO A 604 14.97 17.71 -11.61
C PRO A 604 14.97 17.08 -13.01
N ASN A 605 14.85 15.76 -13.07
CA ASN A 605 14.73 15.00 -14.32
C ASN A 605 13.40 15.31 -15.03
N HIS A 606 12.34 15.57 -14.26
CA HIS A 606 11.02 15.88 -14.79
C HIS A 606 10.32 16.97 -13.98
N LYS A 607 9.58 17.85 -14.66
CA LYS A 607 8.75 18.90 -14.06
C LYS A 607 7.40 18.93 -14.76
N GLN A 608 6.33 18.87 -13.96
CA GLN A 608 4.96 18.90 -14.47
C GLN A 608 3.99 19.51 -13.46
N PHE A 609 2.90 20.07 -13.96
CA PHE A 609 1.79 20.54 -13.17
C PHE A 609 0.61 19.59 -13.33
N LYS A 610 -0.01 19.22 -12.20
CA LYS A 610 -1.16 18.33 -12.14
C LYS A 610 -2.31 19.04 -11.47
N ILE A 611 -3.53 18.76 -11.90
CA ILE A 611 -4.73 19.32 -11.31
C ILE A 611 -5.63 18.19 -10.85
N SER A 612 -6.09 18.28 -9.62
CA SER A 612 -6.99 17.31 -9.01
C SER A 612 -8.07 17.99 -8.18
N MET A 613 -9.16 17.27 -7.98
CA MET A 613 -10.34 17.73 -7.25
C MET A 613 -10.77 16.64 -6.26
N TYR A 614 -11.07 17.01 -5.02
CA TYR A 614 -11.57 16.10 -3.99
C TYR A 614 -12.37 16.89 -2.94
N LYS A 615 -13.20 16.22 -2.14
CA LYS A 615 -13.86 16.87 -0.99
C LYS A 615 -13.01 16.69 0.29
N GLU A 616 -12.91 17.72 1.12
CA GLU A 616 -12.20 17.61 2.42
C GLU A 616 -12.88 16.60 3.35
N GLN A 617 -14.22 16.57 3.32
CA GLN A 617 -15.03 15.61 4.06
C GLN A 617 -14.64 14.15 3.77
N TRP A 618 -14.17 13.84 2.56
CA TRP A 618 -13.66 12.50 2.24
C TRP A 618 -12.40 12.18 3.03
N VAL A 619 -11.47 13.14 3.10
CA VAL A 619 -10.22 13.00 3.83
C VAL A 619 -10.48 12.80 5.32
N ASP A 620 -11.39 13.59 5.89
CA ASP A 620 -11.74 13.51 7.31
C ASP A 620 -12.39 12.17 7.67
N ARG A 621 -13.38 11.72 6.89
CA ARG A 621 -14.04 10.42 7.10
C ARG A 621 -13.04 9.26 6.97
N PHE A 622 -12.19 9.27 5.94
CA PHE A 622 -11.19 8.21 5.75
C PHE A 622 -10.08 8.21 6.82
N ALA A 623 -9.81 9.35 7.46
CA ALA A 623 -8.83 9.41 8.55
C ALA A 623 -9.28 8.61 9.79
N GLU A 624 -10.58 8.35 9.96
CA GLU A 624 -11.09 7.48 11.03
C GLU A 624 -10.54 6.04 10.92
N ASN A 625 -10.33 5.54 9.70
CA ASN A 625 -9.84 4.18 9.46
C ASN A 625 -8.48 3.91 10.12
N LEU A 626 -7.60 4.92 10.14
CA LEU A 626 -6.27 4.81 10.72
C LEU A 626 -6.29 4.71 12.25
N ARG A 627 -7.42 5.00 12.88
CA ARG A 627 -7.59 4.98 14.35
C ARG A 627 -8.43 3.78 14.84
N LEU A 628 -8.87 2.90 13.92
CA LEU A 628 -9.72 1.77 14.27
C LEU A 628 -8.97 0.75 15.12
N GLY A 629 -9.47 0.54 16.34
CA GLY A 629 -9.11 -0.60 17.19
C GLY A 629 -9.59 -1.95 16.63
N VAL A 630 -9.34 -3.01 17.39
CA VAL A 630 -9.75 -4.37 17.00
C VAL A 630 -11.27 -4.46 16.94
N GLY A 631 -11.80 -4.88 15.78
CA GLY A 631 -13.24 -5.03 15.54
C GLY A 631 -14.02 -3.71 15.44
N GLU A 632 -13.35 -2.57 15.53
CA GLU A 632 -13.96 -1.25 15.41
C GLU A 632 -14.44 -1.01 13.97
N ALA A 633 -15.48 -0.20 13.80
CA ALA A 633 -15.95 0.26 12.50
C ALA A 633 -15.94 1.78 12.49
N PRO A 634 -15.64 2.42 11.35
CA PRO A 634 -15.70 3.87 11.26
C PRO A 634 -17.17 4.33 11.33
N SER A 635 -17.36 5.61 11.67
CA SER A 635 -18.68 6.22 11.75
C SER A 635 -19.33 6.36 10.36
N TRP A 636 -18.50 6.53 9.32
CA TRP A 636 -18.97 6.65 7.95
C TRP A 636 -19.49 5.33 7.37
N THR A 637 -20.45 5.48 6.47
CA THR A 637 -21.11 4.47 5.66
C THR A 637 -21.04 4.88 4.19
N ILE A 638 -21.40 3.97 3.29
CA ILE A 638 -21.43 4.26 1.85
C ILE A 638 -22.38 5.42 1.53
N ARG A 639 -23.48 5.57 2.28
CA ARG A 639 -24.47 6.63 2.08
C ARG A 639 -23.90 8.02 2.26
N ASP A 640 -22.88 8.16 3.10
CA ASP A 640 -22.22 9.44 3.32
C ASP A 640 -21.49 9.92 2.07
N PHE A 641 -21.11 9.02 1.16
CA PHE A 641 -20.41 9.37 -0.09
C PHE A 641 -21.32 9.39 -1.31
N LEU A 642 -22.40 8.60 -1.30
CA LEU A 642 -23.16 8.29 -2.51
C LEU A 642 -24.68 8.35 -2.36
N GLY A 643 -25.19 8.70 -1.18
CA GLY A 643 -26.60 8.52 -0.82
C GLY A 643 -27.32 9.76 -0.32
N THR A 644 -26.69 10.94 -0.35
CA THR A 644 -27.33 12.19 0.06
C THR A 644 -27.67 13.07 -1.15
N GLU A 645 -28.61 14.00 -0.99
CA GLU A 645 -28.97 14.94 -2.07
C GLU A 645 -27.77 15.82 -2.46
N GLU A 646 -26.93 16.17 -1.48
CA GLU A 646 -25.72 16.98 -1.65
C GLU A 646 -24.50 16.17 -2.13
N GLU A 647 -24.44 14.88 -1.75
CA GLU A 647 -23.31 13.98 -2.02
C GLU A 647 -23.80 12.67 -2.63
N ASN A 648 -23.82 12.67 -3.96
CA ASN A 648 -24.13 11.51 -4.80
C ASN A 648 -23.27 11.53 -6.07
N VAL A 649 -23.32 10.42 -6.82
CA VAL A 649 -22.53 10.26 -8.04
C VAL A 649 -22.89 11.27 -9.12
N HIS A 650 -24.16 11.67 -9.23
CA HIS A 650 -24.58 12.67 -10.19
C HIS A 650 -23.86 14.01 -9.94
N THR A 651 -23.83 14.48 -8.68
CA THR A 651 -23.09 15.68 -8.27
C THR A 651 -21.60 15.56 -8.57
N ILE A 652 -20.98 14.39 -8.33
CA ILE A 652 -19.56 14.14 -8.63
C ILE A 652 -19.28 14.26 -10.14
N VAL A 653 -20.08 13.58 -10.97
CA VAL A 653 -19.93 13.58 -12.43
C VAL A 653 -20.20 14.98 -13.00
N HIS A 654 -21.24 15.66 -12.52
CA HIS A 654 -21.60 17.01 -12.95
C HIS A 654 -20.48 18.01 -12.67
N ASN A 655 -19.96 18.04 -11.44
CA ASN A 655 -18.88 18.95 -11.06
C ASN A 655 -17.57 18.63 -11.78
N ALA A 656 -17.25 17.34 -12.00
CA ALA A 656 -16.08 16.94 -12.78
C ALA A 656 -16.16 17.45 -14.22
N LYS A 657 -17.34 17.38 -14.86
CA LYS A 657 -17.57 17.92 -16.20
C LYS A 657 -17.45 19.44 -16.22
N GLN A 658 -18.12 20.13 -15.30
CA GLN A 658 -18.10 21.58 -15.22
C GLN A 658 -16.68 22.10 -15.02
N PHE A 659 -15.91 21.50 -14.11
CA PHE A 659 -14.52 21.90 -13.90
C PHE A 659 -13.63 21.52 -15.09
N GLY A 660 -13.86 20.37 -15.74
CA GLY A 660 -13.19 20.01 -17.00
C GLY A 660 -13.41 21.04 -18.12
N GLN A 661 -14.62 21.60 -18.24
CA GLN A 661 -14.93 22.67 -19.19
C GLN A 661 -14.18 23.97 -18.86
N ILE A 662 -14.09 24.33 -17.59
CA ILE A 662 -13.29 25.48 -17.14
C ILE A 662 -11.84 25.27 -17.55
N LEU A 663 -11.25 24.11 -17.21
CA LEU A 663 -9.88 23.78 -17.59
C LEU A 663 -9.65 23.87 -19.10
N ALA A 664 -10.57 23.34 -19.91
CA ALA A 664 -10.47 23.42 -21.37
C ALA A 664 -10.51 24.87 -21.91
N SER A 665 -11.10 25.81 -21.15
CA SER A 665 -11.19 27.22 -21.56
C SER A 665 -10.01 28.09 -21.10
N VAL A 666 -9.34 27.73 -20.00
CA VAL A 666 -8.29 28.57 -19.39
C VAL A 666 -6.90 27.94 -19.37
N VAL A 667 -6.80 26.62 -19.54
CA VAL A 667 -5.52 25.90 -19.55
C VAL A 667 -5.21 25.43 -20.98
N PRO A 668 -4.09 25.85 -21.57
CA PRO A 668 -3.70 25.41 -22.90
C PRO A 668 -3.13 23.99 -22.88
N VAL A 669 -3.30 23.26 -23.99
CA VAL A 669 -2.78 21.89 -24.15
C VAL A 669 -1.27 21.91 -24.31
N TYR A 670 -0.55 21.47 -23.28
CA TYR A 670 0.90 21.66 -23.17
C TYR A 670 1.74 21.01 -24.28
N PHE A 671 1.25 19.95 -24.94
CA PHE A 671 1.98 19.26 -26.01
C PHE A 671 1.64 19.79 -27.41
N GLU A 672 0.68 20.70 -27.53
CA GLU A 672 0.37 21.37 -28.81
C GLU A 672 1.16 22.67 -28.97
N GLN A 673 1.63 23.25 -27.86
CA GLN A 673 2.43 24.47 -27.85
C GLN A 673 3.82 24.29 -28.50
N SER A 674 4.44 23.12 -28.39
CA SER A 674 5.74 22.83 -29.03
C SER A 674 5.68 22.90 -30.56
N ALA A 675 4.51 22.65 -31.16
CA ALA A 675 4.33 22.73 -32.61
C ALA A 675 4.23 24.19 -33.11
N ALA A 676 3.80 25.13 -32.26
CA ALA A 676 3.67 26.55 -32.61
C ALA A 676 5.01 27.31 -32.55
N SER A 677 6.04 26.75 -31.91
CA SER A 677 7.39 27.35 -31.81
C SER A 677 8.25 27.14 -33.07
N LEU A 678 7.71 26.55 -34.13
CA LEU A 678 8.40 26.28 -35.40
C LEU A 678 7.82 27.07 -36.60
N VAL A 679 7.06 28.14 -36.34
CA VAL A 679 6.61 29.10 -37.38
C VAL A 679 7.37 30.41 -37.24
#